data_AF-A0A1G6A4J3-F1
#
_entry.id   AF-A0A1G6A4J3-F1
#
_cell.length_a   1.000
_cell.length_b   1.000
_cell.length_c   1.000
_cell.angle_alpha   90.00
_cell.angle_beta   90.00
_cell.angle_gamma   90.00
#
_symmetry.space_group_name_H-M   'P 1'
#
loop_
_entity.id
_entity.type
_entity.pdbx_description
1 polymer ?
#
loop_
_entity_poly.entity_id
_entity_poly.type
_entity_poly.pdbx_seq_one_letter_code
_entity_poly.pdbx_strand_id
1 'polypeptide(L)'
;MKLKKLLSSVSAAAVLMSALPMSAFAKNKEFALPFELTAPTFLRADANPSDLGVKVQWTMNDTMKGWAEAYYEDSEAVLEALGVEDLYFQPQIDWSIDTPDDWKWKEADDAYWLNDRGDEDGYQKLGYWAYTDPVTQRMVDEECDVLDYLGCQSDTDDTFWYGDHEDGSDYTGFKDVLKEGQYYTVSNIDEEVYPKINLSEHPVYVRMRYVAFYTAEGGDGLQQYKASDWSGPVKANISVRKTKEDLPFELTAPESVHASLTEQEGGQTVQVAWAKNSSMCEWATRDSDPETHDQMIEEYNELGFYELWFESQVDWSVDDTEHWHCTDENNDYWLHDGYDENHCPRLGNWAFLSCEGNAEKVQSCWLFRYFGCVYDADDPDAKDSLWYGWHNDDGVGYDGWKDALGQGNYKIVTDSEGDKYAAFDWDGHCIYIRMRYIVRYSLAQDPQALGRLVIASEWSEPAKVNTEAFQPMTKEELTAPEISALRMTDEDFNDYPVFACMLNVPEKLSEAITRVAADYEYGGQTVLQLQARVKGQENWVELQGDIWIKTGEMKFALLNLYEAQQVPVNMPIEVRARYITYQSDDFGDVYSDWSKILEFIKIMKGDVNGDGKINMKDLAELQRYVNGWGNTIVFDAADLDNSGAINMRDVAALQRLINSLPV
;
A
#
# COMPACT_ATOMS: atom_id res chain seq x y z
N MET A 1 28.01 20.03 -25.34
CA MET A 1 29.39 20.00 -24.79
C MET A 1 29.83 18.60 -24.33
N LYS A 2 28.92 17.72 -23.86
CA LYS A 2 29.21 16.32 -23.51
C LYS A 2 29.63 15.43 -24.71
N LEU A 3 29.01 15.60 -25.90
CA LEU A 3 29.34 14.83 -27.12
C LEU A 3 30.79 15.00 -27.63
N LYS A 4 31.40 16.18 -27.42
CA LYS A 4 32.80 16.44 -27.80
C LYS A 4 33.81 15.82 -26.84
N LYS A 5 33.41 15.55 -25.58
CA LYS A 5 34.23 14.83 -24.60
C LYS A 5 34.18 13.32 -24.88
N LEU A 6 33.01 12.79 -25.24
CA LEU A 6 32.83 11.39 -25.64
C LEU A 6 33.63 11.05 -26.91
N LEU A 7 33.56 11.90 -27.95
CA LEU A 7 34.37 11.73 -29.16
C LEU A 7 35.88 11.83 -28.90
N SER A 8 36.32 12.52 -27.85
CA SER A 8 37.74 12.61 -27.49
C SER A 8 38.26 11.37 -26.74
N SER A 9 37.40 10.67 -25.98
CA SER A 9 37.74 9.41 -25.30
C SER A 9 37.70 8.21 -26.24
N VAL A 10 36.72 8.15 -27.15
CA VAL A 10 36.66 7.12 -28.21
C VAL A 10 37.83 7.29 -29.19
N SER A 11 38.18 8.53 -29.55
CA SER A 11 39.39 8.80 -30.35
C SER A 11 40.68 8.41 -29.61
N ALA A 12 40.73 8.49 -28.28
CA ALA A 12 41.90 8.08 -27.51
C ALA A 12 42.06 6.55 -27.49
N ALA A 13 40.97 5.79 -27.38
CA ALA A 13 40.99 4.33 -27.48
C ALA A 13 41.38 3.85 -28.90
N ALA A 14 40.82 4.48 -29.94
CA ALA A 14 41.19 4.21 -31.34
C ALA A 14 42.64 4.62 -31.67
N VAL A 15 43.16 5.69 -31.03
CA VAL A 15 44.58 6.09 -31.15
C VAL A 15 45.50 5.16 -30.37
N LEU A 16 45.08 4.59 -29.24
CA LEU A 16 45.82 3.55 -28.52
C LEU A 16 45.89 2.24 -29.30
N MET A 17 44.80 1.84 -29.96
CA MET A 17 44.75 0.62 -30.78
C MET A 17 45.55 0.75 -32.09
N SER A 18 45.53 1.91 -32.74
CA SER A 18 46.32 2.16 -33.96
C SER A 18 47.84 2.34 -33.73
N ALA A 19 48.29 2.46 -32.47
CA ALA A 19 49.70 2.57 -32.11
C ALA A 19 50.40 1.22 -31.82
N LEU A 20 49.66 0.11 -31.79
CA LEU A 20 50.24 -1.22 -31.58
C LEU A 20 50.70 -1.83 -32.92
N PRO A 21 51.96 -2.27 -33.04
CA PRO A 21 52.44 -2.89 -34.28
C PRO A 21 51.75 -4.25 -34.51
N MET A 22 50.93 -4.35 -35.58
CA MET A 22 50.23 -5.56 -36.02
C MET A 22 51.13 -6.80 -36.21
N SER A 23 52.45 -6.63 -36.33
CA SER A 23 53.39 -7.75 -36.49
C SER A 23 53.81 -8.45 -35.20
N ALA A 24 53.27 -8.07 -34.04
CA ALA A 24 53.65 -8.64 -32.73
C ALA A 24 52.78 -9.80 -32.23
N PHE A 25 51.69 -10.14 -32.93
CA PHE A 25 50.78 -11.25 -32.61
C PHE A 25 51.14 -12.51 -33.41
N ALA A 26 52.23 -13.16 -33.04
CA ALA A 26 52.60 -14.47 -33.57
C ALA A 26 52.44 -15.54 -32.49
N LYS A 27 51.61 -16.55 -32.80
CA LYS A 27 51.44 -17.90 -32.23
C LYS A 27 52.06 -18.13 -30.83
N ASN A 28 51.20 -18.26 -29.82
CA ASN A 28 51.46 -18.50 -28.38
C ASN A 28 51.63 -17.28 -27.46
N LYS A 29 51.01 -16.14 -27.78
CA LYS A 29 50.85 -15.08 -26.77
C LYS A 29 49.44 -15.16 -26.19
N GLU A 30 49.36 -15.27 -24.86
CA GLU A 30 48.14 -15.06 -24.09
C GLU A 30 47.40 -13.84 -24.65
N PHE A 31 46.14 -14.03 -25.02
CA PHE A 31 45.30 -12.92 -25.42
C PHE A 31 45.18 -11.98 -24.22
N ALA A 32 45.67 -10.76 -24.39
CA ALA A 32 45.57 -9.72 -23.39
C ALA A 32 44.48 -8.75 -23.85
N LEU A 33 43.33 -8.77 -23.16
CA LEU A 33 42.36 -7.68 -23.30
C LEU A 33 43.10 -6.35 -23.18
N PRO A 34 42.86 -5.37 -24.08
CA PRO A 34 43.58 -4.10 -24.09
C PRO A 34 43.25 -3.20 -22.89
N PHE A 35 42.48 -3.72 -21.95
CA PHE A 35 42.08 -3.09 -20.71
C PHE A 35 42.13 -4.09 -19.54
N GLU A 36 42.22 -3.51 -18.36
CA GLU A 36 42.08 -4.22 -17.11
C GLU A 36 40.59 -4.29 -16.76
N LEU A 37 40.09 -5.51 -16.56
CA LEU A 37 38.77 -5.70 -15.97
C LEU A 37 38.88 -5.27 -14.51
N THR A 38 38.21 -4.19 -14.15
CA THR A 38 38.14 -3.72 -12.77
C THR A 38 36.76 -4.03 -12.21
N ALA A 39 36.69 -4.34 -10.91
CA ALA A 39 35.44 -4.61 -10.23
C ALA A 39 34.43 -3.45 -10.38
N PRO A 40 33.12 -3.69 -10.17
CA PRO A 40 32.13 -2.62 -10.09
C PRO A 40 32.52 -1.56 -9.04
N THR A 41 32.25 -0.29 -9.35
CA THR A 41 32.54 0.84 -8.44
C THR A 41 31.48 1.06 -7.38
N PHE A 42 30.26 0.60 -7.65
CA PHE A 42 29.13 0.61 -6.72
C PHE A 42 28.49 -0.77 -6.77
N LEU A 43 28.28 -1.34 -5.59
CA LEU A 43 27.55 -2.57 -5.38
C LEU A 43 26.64 -2.33 -4.17
N ARG A 44 25.36 -2.62 -4.32
CA ARG A 44 24.33 -2.54 -3.29
C ARG A 44 23.60 -3.87 -3.30
N ALA A 45 23.29 -4.37 -2.12
CA ALA A 45 22.40 -5.52 -1.97
C ALA A 45 21.30 -5.14 -1.00
N ASP A 46 20.06 -5.44 -1.37
CA ASP A 46 18.89 -5.23 -0.53
C ASP A 46 18.11 -6.55 -0.45
N ALA A 47 17.63 -6.89 0.74
CA ALA A 47 16.72 -8.02 0.87
C ALA A 47 15.46 -7.75 0.03
N ASN A 48 14.99 -8.74 -0.73
CA ASN A 48 13.71 -8.63 -1.40
C ASN A 48 12.61 -8.74 -0.32
N PRO A 49 11.66 -7.79 -0.28
CA PRO A 49 10.57 -7.79 0.69
C PRO A 49 9.65 -9.03 0.68
N SER A 50 9.56 -9.74 -0.45
CA SER A 50 8.82 -11.01 -0.59
C SER A 50 9.49 -12.23 0.07
N ASP A 51 10.62 -12.01 0.76
CA ASP A 51 11.50 -13.04 1.31
C ASP A 51 12.06 -14.01 0.25
N LEU A 52 11.95 -13.69 -1.04
CA LEU A 52 12.39 -14.55 -2.15
C LEU A 52 13.87 -14.39 -2.52
N GLY A 53 14.66 -13.58 -1.81
CA GLY A 53 16.10 -13.48 -2.06
C GLY A 53 16.71 -12.12 -1.71
N VAL A 54 17.91 -11.88 -2.24
CA VAL A 54 18.61 -10.59 -2.15
C VAL A 54 18.69 -10.00 -3.55
N LYS A 55 18.17 -8.78 -3.72
CA LYS A 55 18.32 -7.97 -4.93
C LYS A 55 19.71 -7.32 -4.91
N VAL A 56 20.50 -7.52 -5.97
CA VAL A 56 21.83 -6.91 -6.10
C VAL A 56 21.80 -5.85 -7.20
N GLN A 57 22.13 -4.61 -6.86
CA GLN A 57 22.27 -3.48 -7.78
C GLN A 57 23.73 -3.10 -7.91
N TRP A 58 24.22 -2.79 -9.12
CA TRP A 58 25.59 -2.33 -9.33
C TRP A 58 25.70 -1.31 -10.45
N THR A 59 26.79 -0.54 -10.44
CA THR A 59 27.15 0.32 -11.58
C THR A 59 28.44 -0.17 -12.22
N MET A 60 28.46 -0.23 -13.56
CA MET A 60 29.69 -0.40 -14.31
C MET A 60 30.64 0.78 -14.03
N ASN A 61 31.93 0.49 -13.91
CA ASN A 61 32.93 1.54 -13.92
C ASN A 61 33.02 2.19 -15.32
N ASP A 62 33.55 3.42 -15.39
CA ASP A 62 33.65 4.19 -16.63
C ASP A 62 34.38 3.45 -17.75
N THR A 63 35.33 2.56 -17.40
CA THR A 63 36.09 1.78 -18.39
C THR A 63 35.20 0.72 -19.03
N MET A 64 34.50 -0.09 -18.22
CA MET A 64 33.56 -1.10 -18.70
C MET A 64 32.40 -0.48 -19.46
N LYS A 65 31.87 0.66 -18.96
CA LYS A 65 30.81 1.40 -19.66
C LYS A 65 31.27 1.85 -21.05
N GLY A 66 32.47 2.44 -21.17
CA GLY A 66 33.00 2.86 -22.46
C GLY A 66 33.22 1.71 -23.44
N TRP A 67 33.56 0.51 -22.95
CA TRP A 67 33.67 -0.68 -23.80
C TRP A 67 32.32 -1.26 -24.21
N ALA A 68 31.35 -1.32 -23.30
CA ALA A 68 29.99 -1.73 -23.62
C ALA A 68 29.36 -0.79 -24.66
N GLU A 69 29.57 0.53 -24.51
CA GLU A 69 29.18 1.54 -25.50
C GLU A 69 29.86 1.30 -26.85
N ALA A 70 31.18 1.12 -26.88
CA ALA A 70 31.91 0.89 -28.13
C ALA A 70 31.53 -0.43 -28.84
N TYR A 71 31.36 -1.50 -28.07
CA TYR A 71 30.91 -2.80 -28.60
C TYR A 71 29.48 -2.73 -29.13
N TYR A 72 28.61 -1.94 -28.49
CA TYR A 72 27.26 -1.71 -28.97
C TYR A 72 27.22 -0.84 -30.24
N GLU A 73 28.08 0.17 -30.34
CA GLU A 73 28.19 1.04 -31.51
C GLU A 73 28.71 0.31 -32.75
N ASP A 74 29.73 -0.55 -32.59
CA ASP A 74 30.37 -1.28 -33.70
C ASP A 74 31.07 -2.55 -33.21
N SER A 75 30.29 -3.62 -32.96
CA SER A 75 30.81 -4.89 -32.44
C SER A 75 31.84 -5.53 -33.38
N GLU A 76 31.64 -5.48 -34.69
CA GLU A 76 32.57 -6.04 -35.69
C GLU A 76 33.94 -5.37 -35.61
N ALA A 77 34.00 -4.04 -35.55
CA ALA A 77 35.27 -3.33 -35.43
C ALA A 77 35.99 -3.63 -34.10
N VAL A 78 35.24 -3.81 -33.01
CA VAL A 78 35.81 -4.19 -31.71
C VAL A 78 36.36 -5.62 -31.74
N LEU A 79 35.60 -6.57 -32.29
CA LEU A 79 36.00 -7.98 -32.41
C LEU A 79 37.22 -8.14 -33.34
N GLU A 80 37.22 -7.46 -34.49
CA GLU A 80 38.37 -7.44 -35.43
C GLU A 80 39.61 -6.82 -34.77
N ALA A 81 39.46 -5.71 -34.04
CA ALA A 81 40.58 -5.06 -33.36
C ALA A 81 41.18 -5.93 -32.24
N LEU A 82 40.37 -6.80 -31.64
CA LEU A 82 40.79 -7.76 -30.63
C LEU A 82 41.33 -9.06 -31.24
N GLY A 83 40.93 -9.42 -32.46
CA GLY A 83 41.26 -10.70 -33.08
C GLY A 83 40.54 -11.87 -32.42
N VAL A 84 39.27 -11.67 -32.05
CA VAL A 84 38.37 -12.69 -31.50
C VAL A 84 37.10 -12.76 -32.34
N GLU A 85 36.50 -13.95 -32.41
CA GLU A 85 35.23 -14.16 -33.11
C GLU A 85 34.06 -13.68 -32.27
N ASP A 86 34.08 -13.96 -30.96
CA ASP A 86 33.06 -13.53 -30.00
C ASP A 86 33.68 -12.95 -28.74
N LEU A 87 32.97 -12.02 -28.11
CA LEU A 87 33.30 -11.45 -26.81
C LEU A 87 32.03 -11.25 -25.97
N TYR A 88 31.98 -11.88 -24.81
CA TYR A 88 30.88 -11.76 -23.86
C TYR A 88 31.38 -11.25 -22.53
N PHE A 89 30.67 -10.28 -21.95
CA PHE A 89 30.89 -9.85 -20.57
C PHE A 89 29.74 -10.35 -19.70
N GLN A 90 30.08 -11.08 -18.65
CA GLN A 90 29.12 -11.59 -17.68
C GLN A 90 29.44 -11.05 -16.28
N PRO A 91 28.46 -10.50 -15.56
CA PRO A 91 28.59 -10.29 -14.14
C PRO A 91 28.66 -11.66 -13.43
N GLN A 92 29.62 -11.83 -12.53
CA GLN A 92 29.67 -12.97 -11.64
C GLN A 92 29.45 -12.49 -10.20
N ILE A 93 28.46 -13.08 -9.52
CA ILE A 93 28.09 -12.75 -8.15
C ILE A 93 28.42 -13.94 -7.24
N ASP A 94 29.15 -13.68 -6.16
CA ASP A 94 29.30 -14.60 -5.04
C ASP A 94 28.48 -14.08 -3.87
N TRP A 95 27.96 -15.00 -3.08
CA TRP A 95 27.26 -14.68 -1.85
C TRP A 95 27.80 -15.50 -0.68
N SER A 96 27.60 -14.99 0.52
CA SER A 96 27.89 -15.72 1.75
C SER A 96 26.86 -15.36 2.82
N ILE A 97 26.67 -16.27 3.77
CA ILE A 97 25.75 -16.07 4.90
C ILE A 97 26.58 -15.98 6.18
N ASP A 98 26.16 -15.10 7.09
CA ASP A 98 26.75 -14.81 8.40
C ASP A 98 28.09 -14.07 8.36
N THR A 99 28.98 -14.44 7.44
CA THR A 99 30.34 -13.89 7.36
C THR A 99 30.76 -13.68 5.91
N PRO A 100 31.53 -12.63 5.59
CA PRO A 100 32.09 -12.40 4.26
C PRO A 100 33.32 -13.29 3.96
N ASP A 101 33.53 -14.37 4.70
CA ASP A 101 34.68 -15.28 4.56
C ASP A 101 34.29 -16.68 4.04
N ASP A 102 32.99 -17.02 4.05
CA ASP A 102 32.43 -18.32 3.62
C ASP A 102 31.65 -18.17 2.30
N TRP A 103 32.34 -17.71 1.25
CA TRP A 103 31.75 -17.49 -0.07
C TRP A 103 31.26 -18.80 -0.68
N LYS A 104 29.95 -18.86 -0.94
CA LYS A 104 29.31 -19.91 -1.71
C LYS A 104 29.36 -19.49 -3.17
N TRP A 105 30.31 -20.07 -3.88
CA TRP A 105 30.32 -20.02 -5.33
C TRP A 105 29.77 -21.34 -5.85
N LYS A 106 28.76 -21.30 -6.71
CA LYS A 106 28.46 -22.43 -7.58
C LYS A 106 29.41 -22.31 -8.76
N GLU A 107 30.42 -23.16 -8.76
CA GLU A 107 31.29 -23.38 -9.90
C GLU A 107 30.37 -23.53 -11.12
N ALA A 108 30.44 -22.60 -12.07
CA ALA A 108 29.68 -22.67 -13.32
C ALA A 108 30.29 -23.77 -14.20
N ASP A 109 30.42 -24.98 -13.66
CA ASP A 109 30.97 -26.16 -14.33
C ASP A 109 30.12 -26.56 -15.55
N ASP A 110 28.93 -25.98 -15.71
CA ASP A 110 28.08 -26.12 -16.90
C ASP A 110 28.29 -25.05 -17.99
N ALA A 111 29.28 -24.15 -17.85
CA ALA A 111 29.76 -23.37 -19.00
C ALA A 111 30.38 -24.27 -20.10
N TYR A 112 30.47 -25.58 -19.86
CA TYR A 112 31.00 -26.59 -20.77
C TYR A 112 30.01 -27.21 -21.79
N TRP A 113 28.81 -26.65 -22.01
CA TRP A 113 27.87 -27.16 -23.03
C TRP A 113 27.36 -26.14 -24.05
N LEU A 114 28.19 -25.19 -24.49
CA LEU A 114 27.82 -24.25 -25.55
C LEU A 114 28.16 -24.69 -27.00
N ASN A 115 28.66 -25.91 -27.21
CA ASN A 115 28.98 -26.40 -28.57
C ASN A 115 28.94 -27.93 -28.68
N ASP A 116 27.76 -28.55 -28.65
CA ASP A 116 27.46 -29.68 -29.55
C ASP A 116 25.97 -30.04 -29.48
N ARG A 117 25.19 -29.66 -30.50
CA ARG A 117 24.02 -30.39 -31.04
C ARG A 117 23.42 -29.56 -32.16
N GLY A 118 23.79 -29.90 -33.39
CA GLY A 118 22.93 -29.59 -34.52
C GLY A 118 21.69 -30.48 -34.43
N ASP A 119 20.53 -29.89 -34.16
CA ASP A 119 19.23 -30.41 -34.53
C ASP A 119 18.26 -29.22 -34.67
N GLU A 120 17.46 -29.23 -35.74
CA GLU A 120 16.67 -28.10 -36.25
C GLU A 120 15.34 -27.84 -35.52
N ASP A 121 15.03 -28.49 -34.40
CA ASP A 121 13.71 -28.37 -33.77
C ASP A 121 13.77 -28.26 -32.23
N GLY A 122 13.25 -27.14 -31.69
CA GLY A 122 12.74 -27.07 -30.30
C GLY A 122 13.67 -26.42 -29.27
N TYR A 123 13.35 -25.18 -28.91
CA TYR A 123 13.93 -24.44 -27.79
C TYR A 123 13.54 -25.04 -26.43
N GLN A 124 14.51 -25.30 -25.55
CA GLN A 124 14.43 -25.04 -24.10
C GLN A 124 15.88 -24.97 -23.56
N LYS A 125 16.25 -23.83 -22.97
CA LYS A 125 17.62 -23.46 -22.56
C LYS A 125 17.66 -23.32 -21.03
N LEU A 126 18.58 -24.05 -20.38
CA LEU A 126 18.86 -23.95 -18.95
C LEU A 126 20.32 -23.54 -18.73
N GLY A 127 20.49 -22.53 -17.89
CA GLY A 127 21.66 -21.72 -17.62
C GLY A 127 21.14 -20.34 -17.20
N TYR A 128 21.82 -19.60 -16.33
CA TYR A 128 21.39 -18.22 -16.04
C TYR A 128 21.62 -17.36 -17.29
N TRP A 129 20.63 -17.31 -18.19
CA TRP A 129 20.67 -16.55 -19.44
C TRP A 129 20.08 -15.17 -19.21
N ALA A 130 20.92 -14.14 -19.14
CA ALA A 130 20.54 -12.84 -19.68
C ALA A 130 20.54 -13.00 -21.22
N TYR A 131 19.38 -13.09 -21.85
CA TYR A 131 19.28 -13.05 -23.31
C TYR A 131 19.93 -11.76 -23.80
N THR A 132 21.01 -11.87 -24.59
CA THR A 132 21.62 -10.74 -25.28
C THR A 132 20.81 -10.39 -26.52
N ASP A 133 19.71 -9.67 -26.32
CA ASP A 133 19.14 -8.67 -27.24
C ASP A 133 18.07 -7.84 -26.49
N PRO A 134 18.11 -6.50 -26.38
CA PRO A 134 19.21 -5.54 -26.44
C PRO A 134 19.63 -5.12 -25.02
N VAL A 135 20.38 -5.98 -24.31
CA VAL A 135 20.91 -5.67 -22.96
C VAL A 135 21.95 -4.56 -22.98
N THR A 136 22.68 -4.39 -24.08
CA THR A 136 23.67 -3.32 -24.23
C THR A 136 23.03 -1.91 -24.25
N GLN A 137 21.78 -1.77 -24.68
CA GLN A 137 21.08 -0.47 -24.64
C GLN A 137 20.60 -0.12 -23.23
N ARG A 138 20.08 -1.10 -22.46
CA ARG A 138 19.72 -0.91 -21.03
C ARG A 138 20.94 -0.69 -20.13
N MET A 139 22.08 -1.34 -20.42
CA MET A 139 23.33 -1.16 -19.68
C MET A 139 23.96 0.23 -19.85
N VAL A 140 23.66 0.92 -20.94
CA VAL A 140 24.26 2.22 -21.29
C VAL A 140 23.38 3.39 -20.85
N ASP A 141 22.06 3.27 -20.99
CA ASP A 141 21.10 4.38 -20.82
C ASP A 141 20.43 4.47 -19.43
N GLU A 142 20.41 3.40 -18.61
CA GLU A 142 19.74 3.38 -17.30
C GLU A 142 20.67 2.88 -16.18
N GLU A 143 20.38 3.24 -14.92
CA GLU A 143 20.91 2.53 -13.74
C GLU A 143 20.50 1.07 -13.91
N CYS A 144 21.45 0.22 -14.30
CA CYS A 144 21.15 -1.15 -14.68
C CYS A 144 20.76 -1.94 -13.42
N ASP A 145 19.45 -1.97 -13.15
CA ASP A 145 18.79 -2.94 -12.27
C ASP A 145 18.86 -4.31 -12.94
N VAL A 146 20.06 -4.91 -12.99
CA VAL A 146 20.18 -6.31 -13.33
C VAL A 146 19.75 -7.09 -12.09
N LEU A 147 18.48 -7.49 -12.09
CA LEU A 147 17.90 -8.36 -11.06
C LEU A 147 18.49 -9.76 -11.22
N ASP A 148 19.37 -10.13 -10.29
CA ASP A 148 19.54 -11.54 -9.93
C ASP A 148 18.88 -11.74 -8.57
N TYR A 149 17.92 -12.66 -8.53
CA TYR A 149 17.37 -13.14 -7.28
C TYR A 149 18.33 -14.19 -6.72
N LEU A 150 18.91 -13.93 -5.54
CA LEU A 150 19.47 -15.00 -4.71
C LEU A 150 18.38 -15.84 -4.03
N GLY A 151 17.34 -16.17 -4.80
CA GLY A 151 16.31 -17.13 -4.45
C GLY A 151 15.46 -17.46 -5.67
N CYS A 152 14.86 -18.63 -5.62
CA CYS A 152 14.25 -19.27 -6.77
C CYS A 152 12.95 -18.56 -7.15
N GLN A 153 12.93 -17.94 -8.32
CA GLN A 153 11.68 -17.66 -9.00
C GLN A 153 11.25 -18.97 -9.66
N SER A 154 10.15 -19.55 -9.21
CA SER A 154 9.48 -20.64 -9.91
C SER A 154 8.79 -20.05 -11.14
N ASP A 155 9.46 -20.01 -12.28
CA ASP A 155 8.70 -20.28 -13.50
C ASP A 155 8.19 -21.72 -13.36
N THR A 156 6.91 -21.91 -13.63
CA THR A 156 6.05 -23.05 -13.31
C THR A 156 6.45 -24.41 -13.94
N ASP A 157 7.69 -24.57 -14.38
CA ASP A 157 8.23 -25.81 -14.94
C ASP A 157 9.20 -26.47 -13.93
N ASP A 158 8.66 -27.40 -13.13
CA ASP A 158 9.17 -28.44 -12.19
C ASP A 158 10.67 -28.85 -12.09
N THR A 159 11.59 -28.29 -12.85
CA THR A 159 12.96 -28.84 -13.00
C THR A 159 14.04 -28.18 -12.14
N PHE A 160 13.73 -27.12 -11.39
CA PHE A 160 14.78 -26.34 -10.70
C PHE A 160 15.14 -26.82 -9.28
N TRP A 161 14.35 -27.70 -8.67
CA TRP A 161 14.50 -28.05 -7.25
C TRP A 161 15.09 -29.43 -6.98
N TYR A 162 14.87 -30.38 -7.87
CA TYR A 162 15.47 -31.70 -7.81
C TYR A 162 16.56 -31.76 -8.85
N GLY A 163 17.77 -32.12 -8.44
CA GLY A 163 18.77 -32.70 -9.34
C GLY A 163 18.32 -34.07 -9.87
N ASP A 164 17.08 -34.20 -10.32
CA ASP A 164 16.61 -35.33 -11.11
C ASP A 164 16.55 -34.85 -12.56
N HIS A 165 17.73 -34.71 -13.16
CA HIS A 165 17.81 -35.06 -14.57
C HIS A 165 17.45 -36.54 -14.71
N GLU A 166 16.76 -36.91 -15.80
CA GLU A 166 16.47 -38.33 -16.13
C GLU A 166 17.73 -39.24 -16.15
N ASP A 167 18.93 -38.67 -16.09
CA ASP A 167 20.21 -39.36 -16.05
C ASP A 167 20.74 -39.70 -14.63
N GLY A 168 20.10 -39.22 -13.56
CA GLY A 168 20.46 -39.51 -12.17
C GLY A 168 21.71 -38.80 -11.66
N SER A 169 22.06 -37.63 -12.23
CA SER A 169 23.14 -36.79 -11.70
C SER A 169 22.66 -35.88 -10.55
N ASP A 170 23.01 -36.27 -9.31
CA ASP A 170 22.75 -35.50 -8.09
C ASP A 170 23.43 -34.12 -8.14
N TYR A 171 22.69 -33.06 -8.45
CA TYR A 171 23.13 -31.70 -8.13
C TYR A 171 22.90 -31.41 -6.64
N THR A 172 23.89 -30.81 -5.97
CA THR A 172 23.72 -30.25 -4.63
C THR A 172 22.67 -29.15 -4.67
N GLY A 173 21.50 -29.40 -4.07
CA GLY A 173 20.39 -28.47 -4.03
C GLY A 173 20.70 -27.27 -3.14
N PHE A 174 19.89 -26.21 -3.22
CA PHE A 174 20.05 -25.02 -2.36
C PHE A 174 20.07 -25.37 -0.85
N LYS A 175 19.41 -26.48 -0.46
CA LYS A 175 19.45 -27.03 0.91
C LYS A 175 20.83 -27.55 1.33
N ASP A 176 21.67 -27.99 0.39
CA ASP A 176 22.99 -28.57 0.69
C ASP A 176 24.06 -27.50 0.95
N VAL A 177 23.84 -26.26 0.48
CA VAL A 177 24.74 -25.13 0.70
C VAL A 177 24.39 -24.31 1.94
N LEU A 178 23.17 -24.45 2.46
CA LEU A 178 22.68 -23.76 3.66
C LEU A 178 22.86 -24.65 4.90
N LYS A 179 23.34 -24.07 6.00
CA LYS A 179 23.43 -24.76 7.30
C LYS A 179 22.04 -24.81 7.93
N GLU A 180 21.76 -25.86 8.70
CA GLU A 180 20.56 -25.93 9.54
C GLU A 180 20.46 -24.67 10.42
N GLY A 181 19.29 -24.02 10.41
CA GLY A 181 19.04 -22.72 11.03
C GLY A 181 19.16 -21.50 10.11
N GLN A 182 19.94 -21.58 9.01
CA GLN A 182 20.08 -20.46 8.06
C GLN A 182 18.85 -20.26 7.17
N TYR A 183 17.92 -21.22 7.17
CA TYR A 183 16.73 -21.19 6.34
C TYR A 183 15.51 -21.74 7.06
N TYR A 184 14.34 -21.34 6.57
CA TYR A 184 13.05 -21.93 6.89
C TYR A 184 12.40 -22.39 5.59
N THR A 185 11.40 -23.26 5.66
CA THR A 185 10.69 -23.74 4.47
C THR A 185 9.32 -23.09 4.35
N VAL A 186 8.96 -22.66 3.14
CA VAL A 186 7.61 -22.16 2.82
C VAL A 186 7.01 -23.08 1.78
N SER A 187 5.75 -23.49 1.99
CA SER A 187 4.97 -24.22 0.99
C SER A 187 4.27 -23.23 0.06
N ASN A 188 4.35 -23.42 -1.26
CA ASN A 188 3.50 -22.70 -2.20
C ASN A 188 2.11 -23.38 -2.33
N ILE A 189 1.28 -22.86 -3.26
CA ILE A 189 -0.09 -23.33 -3.54
C ILE A 189 -0.10 -24.80 -4.00
N ASP A 190 0.96 -25.27 -4.66
CA ASP A 190 1.11 -26.65 -5.14
C ASP A 190 1.75 -27.60 -4.11
N GLU A 191 1.79 -27.20 -2.83
CA GLU A 191 2.47 -27.91 -1.73
C GLU A 191 4.00 -28.08 -1.91
N GLU A 192 4.61 -27.38 -2.86
CA GLU A 192 6.06 -27.41 -3.05
C GLU A 192 6.77 -26.65 -1.94
N VAL A 193 7.76 -27.30 -1.33
CA VAL A 193 8.45 -26.82 -0.13
C VAL A 193 9.78 -26.17 -0.49
N TYR A 194 9.82 -24.83 -0.48
CA TYR A 194 11.00 -24.06 -0.84
C TYR A 194 11.77 -23.57 0.40
N PRO A 195 13.10 -23.81 0.49
CA PRO A 195 13.95 -23.19 1.49
C PRO A 195 14.12 -21.69 1.22
N LYS A 196 13.82 -20.85 2.22
CA LYS A 196 14.06 -19.40 2.24
C LYS A 196 15.10 -19.06 3.29
N ILE A 197 16.07 -18.21 2.95
CA ILE A 197 17.09 -17.74 3.91
C ILE A 197 16.41 -16.91 4.99
N ASN A 198 16.71 -17.17 6.26
CA ASN A 198 16.23 -16.33 7.36
C ASN A 198 17.07 -15.05 7.45
N LEU A 199 16.77 -14.10 6.57
CA LEU A 199 17.50 -12.84 6.46
C LEU A 199 17.47 -12.00 7.74
N SER A 200 16.51 -12.24 8.66
CA SER A 200 16.46 -11.51 9.94
C SER A 200 17.54 -11.93 10.95
N GLU A 201 17.98 -13.19 10.89
CA GLU A 201 18.99 -13.76 11.79
C GLU A 201 20.35 -13.91 11.10
N HIS A 202 20.34 -14.03 9.78
CA HIS A 202 21.48 -14.42 8.98
C HIS A 202 21.80 -13.37 7.90
N PRO A 203 22.79 -12.48 8.15
CA PRO A 203 23.14 -11.46 7.17
C PRO A 203 23.75 -12.10 5.93
N VAL A 204 23.25 -11.72 4.76
CA VAL A 204 23.85 -12.09 3.47
C VAL A 204 24.88 -11.05 3.08
N TYR A 205 26.03 -11.49 2.60
CA TYR A 205 27.03 -10.64 1.96
C TYR A 205 27.09 -11.03 0.50
N VAL A 206 27.24 -10.04 -0.37
CA VAL A 206 27.47 -10.25 -1.80
C VAL A 206 28.76 -9.60 -2.21
N ARG A 207 29.41 -10.17 -3.22
CA ARG A 207 30.49 -9.53 -3.95
C ARG A 207 30.35 -9.87 -5.42
N MET A 208 30.93 -9.03 -6.27
CA MET A 208 30.75 -9.14 -7.70
C MET A 208 32.05 -8.91 -8.44
N ARG A 209 32.22 -9.59 -9.58
CA ARG A 209 33.30 -9.34 -10.54
C ARG A 209 32.77 -9.41 -11.97
N TYR A 210 33.53 -8.91 -12.93
CA TYR A 210 33.24 -9.12 -14.35
C TYR A 210 34.08 -10.28 -14.89
N VAL A 211 33.46 -11.14 -15.69
CA VAL A 211 34.14 -12.19 -16.45
C VAL A 211 33.94 -11.91 -17.93
N ALA A 212 35.03 -11.86 -18.68
CA ALA A 212 35.01 -11.75 -20.13
C ALA A 212 35.32 -13.13 -20.73
N PHE A 213 34.43 -13.64 -21.57
CA PHE A 213 34.62 -14.86 -22.36
C PHE A 213 34.88 -14.49 -23.81
N TYR A 214 35.83 -15.16 -24.45
CA TYR A 214 36.11 -14.92 -25.86
C TYR A 214 36.57 -16.17 -26.60
N THR A 215 36.28 -16.21 -27.90
CA THR A 215 36.68 -17.27 -28.84
C THR A 215 37.76 -16.72 -29.77
N ALA A 216 38.93 -17.35 -29.79
CA ALA A 216 39.99 -16.94 -30.71
C ALA A 216 39.66 -17.35 -32.15
N GLU A 217 40.00 -16.50 -33.12
CA GLU A 217 39.71 -16.74 -34.53
C GLU A 217 40.30 -18.09 -35.02
N GLY A 218 39.43 -18.98 -35.51
CA GLY A 218 39.78 -20.33 -35.95
C GLY A 218 40.09 -21.34 -34.83
N GLY A 219 39.77 -21.02 -33.57
CA GLY A 219 39.90 -21.91 -32.42
C GLY A 219 38.73 -22.88 -32.28
N ASP A 220 39.02 -24.11 -31.91
CA ASP A 220 38.11 -25.26 -31.77
C ASP A 220 37.18 -25.18 -30.53
N GLY A 221 36.63 -24.00 -30.25
CA GLY A 221 35.57 -23.77 -29.25
C GLY A 221 36.02 -23.63 -27.80
N LEU A 222 37.32 -23.66 -27.50
CA LEU A 222 37.83 -23.41 -26.14
C LEU A 222 37.74 -21.92 -25.80
N GLN A 223 36.69 -21.54 -25.08
CA GLN A 223 36.54 -20.21 -24.51
C GLN A 223 37.69 -19.94 -23.53
N GLN A 224 38.48 -18.91 -23.80
CA GLN A 224 39.39 -18.36 -22.80
C GLN A 224 38.63 -17.30 -22.01
N TYR A 225 38.90 -17.20 -20.71
CA TYR A 225 38.26 -16.19 -19.86
C TYR A 225 39.28 -15.33 -19.13
N LYS A 226 38.93 -14.07 -18.91
CA LYS A 226 39.63 -13.16 -17.98
C LYS A 226 38.60 -12.63 -16.99
N ALA A 227 38.94 -12.62 -15.72
CA ALA A 227 38.08 -12.07 -14.67
C ALA A 227 38.71 -10.81 -14.06
N SER A 228 37.88 -9.86 -13.62
CA SER A 228 38.34 -8.80 -12.71
C SER A 228 38.63 -9.36 -11.32
N ASP A 229 39.30 -8.55 -10.50
CA ASP A 229 39.23 -8.73 -9.06
C ASP A 229 37.77 -8.67 -8.58
N TRP A 230 37.51 -9.27 -7.42
CA TRP A 230 36.24 -9.14 -6.73
C TRP A 230 36.06 -7.72 -6.18
N SER A 231 34.82 -7.24 -6.19
CA SER A 231 34.44 -6.09 -5.37
C SER A 231 34.69 -6.39 -3.89
N GLY A 232 34.76 -5.33 -3.08
CA GLY A 232 34.60 -5.50 -1.64
C GLY A 232 33.25 -6.17 -1.32
N PRO A 233 33.17 -6.96 -0.24
CA PRO A 233 31.91 -7.52 0.20
C PRO A 233 30.95 -6.40 0.61
N VAL A 234 29.71 -6.49 0.15
CA VAL A 234 28.62 -5.61 0.56
C VAL A 234 27.64 -6.45 1.33
N LYS A 235 27.38 -6.05 2.58
CA LYS A 235 26.32 -6.65 3.39
C LYS A 235 24.98 -6.26 2.78
N ALA A 236 24.12 -7.22 2.51
CA ALA A 236 22.75 -6.96 2.11
C ALA A 236 22.08 -6.14 3.21
N ASN A 237 21.61 -4.95 2.85
CA ASN A 237 20.77 -4.15 3.72
C ASN A 237 19.43 -4.88 3.83
N ILE A 238 19.29 -5.62 4.91
CA ILE A 238 17.98 -6.08 5.36
C ILE A 238 17.35 -4.83 5.95
N SER A 239 16.61 -4.09 5.12
CA SER A 239 15.65 -3.14 5.64
C SER A 239 14.73 -3.95 6.56
N VAL A 240 14.91 -3.75 7.87
CA VAL A 240 14.25 -4.54 8.91
C VAL A 240 12.76 -4.46 8.63
N ARG A 241 12.15 -5.63 8.36
CA ARG A 241 10.71 -5.73 8.14
C ARG A 241 10.02 -5.03 9.29
N LYS A 242 9.15 -4.09 8.95
CA LYS A 242 8.35 -3.38 9.94
C LYS A 242 7.35 -4.34 10.54
N THR A 243 7.19 -4.26 11.85
CA THR A 243 6.17 -5.00 12.59
C THR A 243 5.03 -4.08 12.97
N LYS A 244 3.95 -4.62 13.53
CA LYS A 244 2.81 -3.82 13.99
C LYS A 244 3.20 -2.77 15.03
N GLU A 245 4.28 -3.00 15.79
CA GLU A 245 4.82 -2.06 16.77
C GLU A 245 5.52 -0.85 16.14
N ASP A 246 5.88 -0.92 14.85
CA ASP A 246 6.44 0.20 14.11
C ASP A 246 5.38 1.13 13.53
N LEU A 247 4.10 0.74 13.53
CA LEU A 247 3.02 1.53 12.94
C LEU A 247 2.72 2.79 13.78
N PRO A 248 2.32 3.90 13.14
CA PRO A 248 1.93 5.12 13.85
C PRO A 248 0.56 5.02 14.55
N PHE A 249 -0.07 3.85 14.52
CA PHE A 249 -1.36 3.54 15.16
C PHE A 249 -1.38 2.09 15.64
N GLU A 250 -2.29 1.78 16.56
CA GLU A 250 -2.49 0.42 17.05
C GLU A 250 -3.27 -0.40 16.01
N LEU A 251 -2.65 -1.44 15.43
CA LEU A 251 -3.30 -2.35 14.49
C LEU A 251 -3.91 -3.54 15.26
N THR A 252 -5.22 -3.49 15.53
CA THR A 252 -5.99 -4.57 16.16
C THR A 252 -6.97 -5.19 15.17
N ALA A 253 -7.50 -6.39 15.48
CA ALA A 253 -8.58 -6.96 14.69
C ALA A 253 -9.80 -6.02 14.62
N PRO A 254 -10.60 -6.06 13.53
CA PRO A 254 -11.92 -5.45 13.48
C PRO A 254 -12.79 -5.88 14.66
N GLU A 255 -13.40 -4.90 15.33
CA GLU A 255 -14.29 -5.11 16.46
C GLU A 255 -15.73 -5.25 15.97
N SER A 256 -16.58 -5.95 16.73
CA SER A 256 -18.04 -6.02 16.48
C SER A 256 -18.43 -6.31 15.03
N VAL A 257 -17.83 -7.33 14.42
CA VAL A 257 -18.19 -7.71 13.05
C VAL A 257 -19.61 -8.30 13.06
N HIS A 258 -20.48 -7.70 12.27
CA HIS A 258 -21.85 -8.14 12.03
C HIS A 258 -22.09 -8.31 10.54
N ALA A 259 -22.88 -9.32 10.18
CA ALA A 259 -23.27 -9.56 8.82
C ALA A 259 -24.74 -9.98 8.74
N SER A 260 -25.46 -9.43 7.77
CA SER A 260 -26.86 -9.77 7.52
C SER A 260 -27.19 -9.76 6.04
N LEU A 261 -28.25 -10.50 5.72
CA LEU A 261 -28.84 -10.48 4.39
C LEU A 261 -29.54 -9.17 4.16
N THR A 262 -29.37 -8.62 2.96
CA THR A 262 -30.20 -7.51 2.51
C THR A 262 -31.30 -8.09 1.62
N GLU A 263 -32.57 -7.72 1.80
CA GLU A 263 -33.63 -8.17 0.85
C GLU A 263 -33.49 -7.50 -0.54
N GLN A 264 -32.66 -6.45 -0.65
CA GLN A 264 -32.28 -5.89 -1.94
C GLN A 264 -31.62 -6.96 -2.83
N GLU A 265 -31.80 -6.83 -4.15
CA GLU A 265 -31.17 -7.71 -5.14
C GLU A 265 -31.50 -9.21 -4.95
N GLY A 266 -32.69 -9.53 -4.42
CA GLY A 266 -33.20 -10.90 -4.34
C GLY A 266 -32.70 -11.70 -3.12
N GLY A 267 -32.24 -11.03 -2.06
CA GLY A 267 -31.89 -11.70 -0.80
C GLY A 267 -30.59 -12.49 -0.86
N GLN A 268 -29.70 -12.14 -1.80
CA GLN A 268 -28.40 -12.83 -1.97
C GLN A 268 -27.23 -11.97 -1.50
N THR A 269 -27.38 -10.65 -1.48
CA THR A 269 -26.37 -9.72 -1.03
C THR A 269 -26.25 -9.77 0.49
N VAL A 270 -25.02 -9.89 0.98
CA VAL A 270 -24.71 -9.84 2.40
C VAL A 270 -24.03 -8.52 2.68
N GLN A 271 -24.59 -7.72 3.58
CA GLN A 271 -23.93 -6.55 4.10
C GLN A 271 -23.14 -6.94 5.34
N VAL A 272 -21.87 -6.56 5.37
CA VAL A 272 -20.98 -6.74 6.51
C VAL A 272 -20.67 -5.35 7.06
N ALA A 273 -20.72 -5.21 8.37
CA ALA A 273 -20.33 -4.01 9.09
C ALA A 273 -19.41 -4.35 10.25
N TRP A 274 -18.46 -3.47 10.54
CA TRP A 274 -17.47 -3.69 11.59
C TRP A 274 -16.98 -2.36 12.16
N ALA A 275 -16.37 -2.40 13.35
CA ALA A 275 -15.81 -1.25 14.02
C ALA A 275 -14.27 -1.23 13.94
N LYS A 276 -13.71 -0.04 13.73
CA LYS A 276 -12.28 0.24 13.89
C LYS A 276 -11.98 0.62 15.33
N ASN A 277 -10.77 0.35 15.81
CA ASN A 277 -10.34 0.94 17.08
C ASN A 277 -10.12 2.47 16.93
N SER A 278 -10.07 3.18 18.06
CA SER A 278 -9.97 4.65 18.03
C SER A 278 -8.66 5.17 17.46
N SER A 279 -7.54 4.46 17.66
CA SER A 279 -6.22 4.85 17.14
C SER A 279 -6.19 4.84 15.61
N MET A 280 -6.81 3.83 14.98
CA MET A 280 -6.96 3.75 13.52
C MET A 280 -7.90 4.83 12.97
N CYS A 281 -9.01 5.13 13.66
CA CYS A 281 -9.91 6.23 13.26
C CYS A 281 -9.21 7.58 13.29
N GLU A 282 -8.44 7.86 14.33
CA GLU A 282 -7.68 9.11 14.45
C GLU A 282 -6.65 9.23 13.33
N TRP A 283 -5.92 8.15 13.02
CA TRP A 283 -4.98 8.14 11.90
C TRP A 283 -5.67 8.36 10.54
N ALA A 284 -6.76 7.64 10.26
CA ALA A 284 -7.52 7.79 9.02
C ALA A 284 -8.16 9.18 8.88
N THR A 285 -8.57 9.80 9.99
CA THR A 285 -9.06 11.18 10.00
C THR A 285 -7.96 12.15 9.53
N ARG A 286 -6.73 11.98 10.04
CA ARG A 286 -5.59 12.81 9.65
C ARG A 286 -5.17 12.62 8.20
N ASP A 287 -5.28 11.39 7.70
CA ASP A 287 -5.00 11.06 6.31
C ASP A 287 -5.99 11.74 5.35
N SER A 288 -7.28 11.76 5.73
CA SER A 288 -8.34 12.39 4.94
C SER A 288 -8.37 13.92 4.98
N ASP A 289 -7.69 14.54 5.96
CA ASP A 289 -7.64 16.00 6.13
C ASP A 289 -6.40 16.60 5.45
N PRO A 290 -6.56 17.42 4.39
CA PRO A 290 -5.44 18.02 3.66
C PRO A 290 -4.46 18.81 4.52
N GLU A 291 -4.90 19.40 5.64
CA GLU A 291 -4.00 20.19 6.52
C GLU A 291 -3.05 19.32 7.32
N THR A 292 -3.50 18.12 7.71
CA THR A 292 -2.71 17.19 8.52
C THR A 292 -2.04 16.09 7.71
N HIS A 293 -2.44 15.90 6.45
CA HIS A 293 -1.90 14.86 5.56
C HIS A 293 -0.38 15.00 5.37
N ASP A 294 0.14 16.19 5.10
CA ASP A 294 1.58 16.42 4.92
C ASP A 294 2.37 16.10 6.20
N GLN A 295 1.86 16.50 7.37
CA GLN A 295 2.48 16.17 8.65
C GLN A 295 2.46 14.65 8.91
N MET A 296 1.37 13.98 8.54
CA MET A 296 1.25 12.52 8.67
C MET A 296 2.26 11.80 7.74
N ILE A 297 2.47 12.31 6.53
CA ILE A 297 3.52 11.86 5.60
C ILE A 297 4.91 12.01 6.23
N GLU A 298 5.21 13.17 6.82
CA GLU A 298 6.49 13.40 7.50
C GLU A 298 6.68 12.41 8.66
N GLU A 299 5.65 12.19 9.48
CA GLU A 299 5.70 11.27 10.62
C GLU A 299 6.00 9.82 10.20
N TYR A 300 5.32 9.27 9.19
CA TYR A 300 5.63 7.89 8.77
C TYR A 300 6.97 7.81 8.03
N ASN A 301 7.41 8.89 7.35
CA ASN A 301 8.74 8.96 6.74
C ASN A 301 9.85 8.92 7.79
N GLU A 302 9.65 9.58 8.95
CA GLU A 302 10.56 9.48 10.09
C GLU A 302 10.60 8.07 10.68
N LEU A 303 9.49 7.34 10.61
CA LEU A 303 9.42 5.92 10.97
C LEU A 303 10.03 5.01 9.89
N GLY A 304 10.42 5.53 8.74
CA GLY A 304 11.06 4.80 7.65
C GLY A 304 10.09 4.13 6.69
N PHE A 305 8.80 4.48 6.73
CA PHE A 305 7.85 4.16 5.67
C PHE A 305 7.96 5.22 4.58
N TYR A 306 7.90 4.84 3.31
CA TYR A 306 7.74 5.79 2.20
C TYR A 306 6.26 5.97 1.83
N GLU A 307 5.49 4.92 2.03
CA GLU A 307 4.08 4.83 1.67
C GLU A 307 3.42 3.89 2.69
N LEU A 308 2.22 4.23 3.18
CA LEU A 308 1.48 3.45 4.16
C LEU A 308 -0.01 3.50 3.80
N TRP A 309 -0.60 2.34 3.54
CA TRP A 309 -2.04 2.18 3.29
C TRP A 309 -2.58 1.14 4.25
N PHE A 310 -3.83 1.27 4.68
CA PHE A 310 -4.50 0.15 5.33
C PHE A 310 -5.82 -0.16 4.62
N GLU A 311 -6.09 -1.45 4.49
CA GLU A 311 -7.24 -2.02 3.79
C GLU A 311 -7.91 -3.02 4.74
N SER A 312 -9.15 -3.40 4.44
CA SER A 312 -9.84 -4.49 5.15
C SER A 312 -9.85 -5.72 4.26
N GLN A 313 -9.40 -6.86 4.79
CA GLN A 313 -9.57 -8.16 4.16
C GLN A 313 -10.79 -8.86 4.77
N VAL A 314 -11.59 -9.48 3.91
CA VAL A 314 -12.75 -10.30 4.29
C VAL A 314 -12.54 -11.73 3.82
N ASP A 315 -12.71 -12.67 4.75
CA ASP A 315 -12.81 -14.10 4.47
C ASP A 315 -14.24 -14.55 4.79
N TRP A 316 -14.73 -15.55 4.06
CA TRP A 316 -16.03 -16.15 4.28
C TRP A 316 -15.99 -17.67 4.14
N SER A 317 -16.91 -18.39 4.76
CA SER A 317 -16.99 -19.86 4.69
C SER A 317 -18.44 -20.32 4.79
N VAL A 318 -18.74 -21.52 4.29
CA VAL A 318 -20.09 -22.10 4.33
C VAL A 318 -20.13 -23.20 5.40
N ASP A 319 -21.08 -23.12 6.32
CA ASP A 319 -21.39 -24.09 7.38
C ASP A 319 -20.29 -24.43 8.40
N ASP A 320 -19.07 -23.96 8.22
CA ASP A 320 -17.98 -24.14 9.17
C ASP A 320 -17.10 -22.89 9.29
N THR A 321 -16.12 -22.94 10.20
CA THR A 321 -15.13 -21.87 10.44
C THR A 321 -13.69 -22.37 10.25
N GLU A 322 -13.54 -23.48 9.53
CA GLU A 322 -12.27 -24.16 9.27
C GLU A 322 -11.83 -23.99 7.80
N HIS A 323 -12.79 -23.85 6.87
CA HIS A 323 -12.54 -23.76 5.42
C HIS A 323 -12.92 -22.37 4.88
N TRP A 324 -12.00 -21.44 5.01
CA TRP A 324 -12.19 -20.06 4.56
C TRP A 324 -11.91 -19.88 3.08
N HIS A 325 -12.87 -19.30 2.38
CA HIS A 325 -12.70 -18.62 1.11
C HIS A 325 -12.19 -17.20 1.37
N CYS A 326 -11.27 -16.75 0.54
CA CYS A 326 -10.71 -15.40 0.56
C CYS A 326 -11.06 -14.69 -0.74
N THR A 327 -10.80 -13.39 -0.80
CA THR A 327 -11.19 -12.53 -1.92
C THR A 327 -9.98 -12.19 -2.81
N ASP A 328 -10.01 -12.61 -4.08
CA ASP A 328 -9.51 -11.97 -5.35
C ASP A 328 -8.75 -12.92 -6.29
N GLU A 329 -9.00 -12.75 -7.61
CA GLU A 329 -8.17 -13.23 -8.73
C GLU A 329 -8.24 -12.35 -10.02
N ASN A 330 -9.07 -11.30 -10.16
CA ASN A 330 -9.34 -10.77 -11.52
C ASN A 330 -9.56 -9.27 -11.70
N ASN A 331 -9.06 -8.40 -10.81
CA ASN A 331 -9.00 -6.97 -11.12
C ASN A 331 -7.56 -6.50 -11.39
N ASP A 332 -7.13 -6.67 -12.64
CA ASP A 332 -5.86 -6.21 -13.24
C ASP A 332 -5.58 -4.69 -13.12
N TYR A 333 -6.39 -3.95 -12.37
CA TYR A 333 -6.14 -2.55 -12.06
C TYR A 333 -5.71 -2.26 -10.63
N TRP A 334 -5.99 -3.12 -9.63
CA TRP A 334 -5.49 -2.94 -8.26
C TRP A 334 -5.35 -4.28 -7.54
N LEU A 335 -4.10 -4.74 -7.43
CA LEU A 335 -3.64 -5.96 -6.75
C LEU A 335 -4.16 -6.10 -5.32
N HIS A 336 -5.01 -7.10 -5.03
CA HIS A 336 -5.30 -7.51 -3.67
C HIS A 336 -5.09 -9.01 -3.47
N ASP A 337 -3.87 -9.46 -3.17
CA ASP A 337 -3.68 -10.86 -2.77
C ASP A 337 -4.50 -11.15 -1.49
N GLY A 338 -5.45 -12.07 -1.57
CA GLY A 338 -6.00 -12.73 -0.39
C GLY A 338 -4.88 -13.53 0.29
N TYR A 339 -4.82 -13.52 1.62
CA TYR A 339 -3.79 -14.26 2.37
C TYR A 339 -4.44 -15.20 3.37
N ASP A 340 -3.91 -16.42 3.53
CA ASP A 340 -4.37 -17.33 4.58
C ASP A 340 -3.80 -17.01 5.97
N GLU A 341 -4.07 -17.89 6.94
CA GLU A 341 -3.57 -17.78 8.32
C GLU A 341 -2.03 -17.84 8.41
N ASN A 342 -1.37 -18.44 7.42
CA ASN A 342 0.08 -18.53 7.34
C ASN A 342 0.70 -17.39 6.52
N HIS A 343 -0.12 -16.41 6.11
CA HIS A 343 0.29 -15.32 5.23
C HIS A 343 0.81 -15.81 3.87
N CYS A 344 0.38 -17.00 3.44
CA CYS A 344 0.56 -17.42 2.07
C CYS A 344 -0.53 -16.71 1.24
N PRO A 345 -0.16 -16.04 0.13
CA PRO A 345 -1.14 -15.62 -0.87
C PRO A 345 -1.99 -16.83 -1.24
N ARG A 346 -3.29 -16.75 -0.99
CA ARG A 346 -4.26 -17.68 -1.54
C ARG A 346 -5.01 -16.93 -2.60
N LEU A 347 -4.82 -17.39 -3.83
CA LEU A 347 -5.64 -17.00 -4.95
C LEU A 347 -6.96 -17.74 -4.76
N GLY A 348 -8.00 -16.95 -4.54
CA GLY A 348 -9.35 -17.40 -4.32
C GLY A 348 -10.23 -16.66 -5.30
N ASN A 349 -10.62 -17.38 -6.34
CA ASN A 349 -11.71 -16.99 -7.20
C ASN A 349 -12.95 -16.61 -6.33
N TRP A 350 -13.42 -15.35 -6.47
CA TRP A 350 -14.72 -14.79 -6.02
C TRP A 350 -14.83 -14.03 -4.67
N ALA A 351 -14.94 -12.70 -4.74
CA ALA A 351 -16.12 -11.88 -4.43
C ALA A 351 -15.76 -10.40 -4.62
N PHE A 352 -16.55 -9.64 -5.38
CA PHE A 352 -16.31 -8.19 -5.51
C PHE A 352 -16.54 -7.52 -4.15
N LEU A 353 -15.45 -7.05 -3.54
CA LEU A 353 -15.49 -6.24 -2.33
C LEU A 353 -15.42 -4.78 -2.71
N SER A 354 -16.41 -4.02 -2.25
CA SER A 354 -16.28 -2.57 -2.13
C SER A 354 -16.19 -2.24 -0.64
N CYS A 355 -14.97 -2.23 -0.11
CA CYS A 355 -14.69 -1.75 1.23
C CYS A 355 -14.25 -0.30 1.16
N GLU A 356 -14.97 0.63 1.81
CA GLU A 356 -14.51 2.00 1.96
C GLU A 356 -13.60 2.09 3.20
N GLY A 357 -12.32 2.43 3.01
CA GLY A 357 -11.36 2.69 4.09
C GLY A 357 -11.40 4.15 4.55
N ASN A 358 -12.57 4.65 4.96
CA ASN A 358 -12.74 6.07 5.32
C ASN A 358 -12.36 6.34 6.79
N ALA A 359 -12.64 7.53 7.34
CA ALA A 359 -12.30 7.87 8.73
C ALA A 359 -13.31 7.38 9.79
N GLU A 360 -14.44 6.80 9.38
CA GLU A 360 -15.58 6.50 10.25
C GLU A 360 -15.27 5.38 11.24
N LYS A 361 -15.93 5.39 12.40
CA LYS A 361 -15.75 4.38 13.45
C LYS A 361 -16.33 3.03 13.04
N VAL A 362 -17.47 3.06 12.36
CA VAL A 362 -18.12 1.88 11.79
C VAL A 362 -17.93 1.94 10.28
N GLN A 363 -17.52 0.83 9.72
CA GLN A 363 -17.39 0.64 8.28
C GLN A 363 -18.39 -0.41 7.84
N SER A 364 -18.68 -0.44 6.55
CA SER A 364 -19.46 -1.51 5.97
C SER A 364 -19.04 -1.79 4.53
N CYS A 365 -19.30 -3.01 4.07
CA CYS A 365 -19.09 -3.43 2.70
C CYS A 365 -20.18 -4.42 2.30
N TRP A 366 -20.39 -4.55 0.99
CA TRP A 366 -21.24 -5.60 0.44
C TRP A 366 -20.40 -6.80 0.03
N LEU A 367 -20.89 -7.99 0.36
CA LEU A 367 -20.48 -9.26 -0.22
C LEU A 367 -21.59 -9.75 -1.14
N PHE A 368 -21.18 -10.48 -2.17
CA PHE A 368 -22.08 -11.16 -3.11
C PHE A 368 -23.01 -10.27 -3.94
N ARG A 369 -22.75 -8.94 -3.98
CA ARG A 369 -23.62 -7.91 -4.59
C ARG A 369 -23.98 -8.13 -6.07
N TYR A 370 -23.28 -9.02 -6.78
CA TYR A 370 -23.52 -9.27 -8.20
C TYR A 370 -23.53 -10.77 -8.55
N PHE A 371 -23.71 -11.65 -7.56
CA PHE A 371 -23.65 -13.10 -7.77
C PHE A 371 -24.93 -13.72 -8.34
N GLY A 372 -25.92 -12.91 -8.72
CA GLY A 372 -27.11 -13.35 -9.46
C GLY A 372 -27.23 -12.58 -10.77
N CYS A 373 -26.62 -13.07 -11.85
CA CYS A 373 -26.90 -12.52 -13.17
C CYS A 373 -28.21 -13.11 -13.73
N VAL A 374 -29.00 -12.23 -14.35
CA VAL A 374 -30.30 -12.53 -14.97
C VAL A 374 -30.06 -13.31 -16.26
N TYR A 375 -30.76 -14.43 -16.45
CA TYR A 375 -30.76 -15.20 -17.69
C TYR A 375 -31.48 -14.42 -18.78
N ASP A 376 -30.80 -13.91 -19.81
CA ASP A 376 -31.49 -13.42 -21.01
C ASP A 376 -32.00 -14.63 -21.79
N ALA A 377 -33.31 -14.89 -21.67
CA ALA A 377 -33.93 -16.04 -22.32
C ALA A 377 -33.90 -15.98 -23.86
N ASP A 378 -33.64 -14.81 -24.43
CA ASP A 378 -33.63 -14.58 -25.87
C ASP A 378 -32.23 -14.72 -26.49
N ASP A 379 -31.15 -14.81 -25.69
CA ASP A 379 -29.79 -15.06 -26.18
C ASP A 379 -29.34 -16.53 -25.95
N PRO A 380 -29.39 -17.38 -26.99
CA PRO A 380 -28.98 -18.79 -26.88
C PRO A 380 -27.46 -18.98 -26.70
N ASP A 381 -26.65 -17.95 -26.98
CA ASP A 381 -25.19 -17.95 -26.77
C ASP A 381 -24.84 -17.44 -25.35
N ALA A 382 -25.77 -16.75 -24.67
CA ALA A 382 -25.61 -16.31 -23.27
C ALA A 382 -25.79 -17.42 -22.21
N LYS A 383 -25.96 -18.68 -22.64
CA LYS A 383 -26.20 -19.82 -21.76
C LYS A 383 -25.08 -20.12 -20.80
N ASP A 384 -23.86 -19.71 -21.11
CA ASP A 384 -22.69 -19.88 -20.26
C ASP A 384 -22.18 -18.55 -19.67
N SER A 385 -22.48 -17.38 -20.25
CA SER A 385 -21.94 -16.07 -19.82
C SER A 385 -22.72 -15.40 -18.66
N LEU A 386 -23.92 -15.89 -18.33
CA LEU A 386 -24.80 -15.30 -17.31
C LEU A 386 -24.83 -16.09 -15.99
N TRP A 387 -24.00 -17.12 -15.89
CA TRP A 387 -23.67 -17.78 -14.62
C TRP A 387 -22.49 -17.11 -13.93
N TYR A 388 -21.89 -16.14 -14.59
CA TYR A 388 -20.71 -15.44 -14.18
C TYR A 388 -21.12 -14.01 -13.77
N GLY A 389 -20.66 -13.51 -12.63
CA GLY A 389 -20.75 -12.10 -12.24
C GLY A 389 -20.31 -11.18 -13.39
N TRP A 390 -20.82 -9.96 -13.36
CA TRP A 390 -20.82 -8.96 -14.42
C TRP A 390 -19.64 -9.03 -15.41
N HIS A 391 -19.91 -9.36 -16.68
CA HIS A 391 -18.93 -9.23 -17.75
C HIS A 391 -18.51 -7.77 -17.91
N ASN A 392 -17.24 -7.47 -17.65
CA ASN A 392 -16.63 -6.27 -18.25
C ASN A 392 -16.59 -6.46 -19.78
N ASP A 393 -16.61 -5.35 -20.54
CA ASP A 393 -16.57 -5.35 -22.02
C ASP A 393 -15.31 -6.07 -22.61
N ASP A 394 -14.38 -6.51 -21.77
CA ASP A 394 -13.16 -7.24 -22.11
C ASP A 394 -13.34 -8.77 -22.21
N GLY A 395 -14.50 -9.30 -21.83
CA GLY A 395 -14.82 -10.72 -21.96
C GLY A 395 -14.27 -11.62 -20.84
N VAL A 396 -13.75 -11.05 -19.75
CA VAL A 396 -13.39 -11.81 -18.54
C VAL A 396 -14.66 -11.94 -17.68
N GLY A 397 -15.21 -13.15 -17.57
CA GLY A 397 -16.37 -13.44 -16.72
C GLY A 397 -15.94 -13.74 -15.28
N TYR A 398 -16.74 -13.33 -14.29
CA TYR A 398 -16.49 -13.70 -12.89
C TYR A 398 -17.25 -15.00 -12.54
N ASP A 399 -16.72 -16.13 -12.07
CA ASP A 399 -17.58 -17.28 -11.71
C ASP A 399 -18.66 -16.93 -10.68
N GLY A 400 -19.85 -17.51 -10.86
CA GLY A 400 -20.99 -17.25 -9.99
C GLY A 400 -21.14 -18.28 -8.87
N TRP A 401 -22.27 -18.21 -8.18
CA TRP A 401 -22.55 -19.03 -6.99
C TRP A 401 -22.33 -20.54 -7.21
N LYS A 402 -22.60 -21.07 -8.40
CA LYS A 402 -22.48 -22.50 -8.69
C LYS A 402 -21.03 -23.00 -8.69
N ASP A 403 -20.09 -22.11 -9.00
CA ASP A 403 -18.68 -22.43 -9.13
C ASP A 403 -17.97 -22.17 -7.79
N ALA A 404 -18.43 -21.17 -7.03
CA ALA A 404 -17.95 -20.88 -5.67
C ALA A 404 -18.50 -21.82 -4.58
N LEU A 405 -19.66 -22.46 -4.81
CA LEU A 405 -20.35 -23.26 -3.80
C LEU A 405 -20.39 -24.75 -4.13
N GLY A 406 -20.25 -25.58 -3.09
CA GLY A 406 -20.45 -27.02 -3.18
C GLY A 406 -21.87 -27.41 -3.60
N GLN A 407 -22.01 -28.57 -4.24
CA GLN A 407 -23.30 -29.14 -4.63
C GLN A 407 -24.20 -29.33 -3.40
N GLY A 408 -25.27 -28.54 -3.30
CA GLY A 408 -26.21 -28.54 -2.17
C GLY A 408 -26.37 -27.17 -1.50
N ASN A 409 -25.35 -26.32 -1.57
CA ASN A 409 -25.32 -25.02 -0.89
C ASN A 409 -26.14 -23.93 -1.62
N TYR A 410 -26.71 -24.24 -2.79
CA TYR A 410 -27.49 -23.30 -3.59
C TYR A 410 -28.73 -23.98 -4.20
N LYS A 411 -29.74 -23.17 -4.53
CA LYS A 411 -30.96 -23.55 -5.25
C LYS A 411 -31.11 -22.71 -6.52
N ILE A 412 -31.70 -23.30 -7.56
CA ILE A 412 -32.09 -22.55 -8.76
C ILE A 412 -33.45 -21.92 -8.50
N VAL A 413 -33.49 -20.60 -8.45
CA VAL A 413 -34.71 -19.82 -8.31
C VAL A 413 -35.14 -19.26 -9.65
N THR A 414 -36.40 -18.87 -9.77
CA THR A 414 -36.95 -18.21 -10.95
C THR A 414 -37.61 -16.92 -10.49
N ASP A 415 -37.18 -15.79 -11.03
CA ASP A 415 -37.77 -14.50 -10.67
C ASP A 415 -39.15 -14.28 -11.32
N SER A 416 -39.71 -13.08 -11.13
CA SER A 416 -41.00 -12.69 -11.69
C SER A 416 -41.01 -12.54 -13.22
N GLU A 417 -39.84 -12.35 -13.84
CA GLU A 417 -39.69 -12.21 -15.30
C GLU A 417 -39.52 -13.59 -15.98
N GLY A 418 -39.23 -14.62 -15.19
CA GLY A 418 -39.07 -16.00 -15.65
C GLY A 418 -37.61 -16.44 -15.73
N ASP A 419 -36.70 -15.57 -15.30
CA ASP A 419 -35.27 -15.78 -15.42
C ASP A 419 -34.76 -16.60 -14.26
N LYS A 420 -33.80 -17.47 -14.55
CA LYS A 420 -33.28 -18.45 -13.58
C LYS A 420 -31.88 -18.07 -13.17
N TYR A 421 -31.65 -18.05 -11.86
CA TYR A 421 -30.32 -17.84 -11.28
C TYR A 421 -30.09 -18.80 -10.11
N ALA A 422 -28.82 -19.03 -9.77
CA ALA A 422 -28.43 -19.73 -8.56
C ALA A 422 -28.52 -18.76 -7.37
N ALA A 423 -29.19 -19.19 -6.32
CA ALA A 423 -29.31 -18.47 -5.06
C ALA A 423 -28.76 -19.36 -3.93
N PHE A 424 -28.01 -18.78 -3.00
CA PHE A 424 -27.56 -19.48 -1.80
C PHE A 424 -28.76 -20.06 -1.04
N ASP A 425 -28.64 -21.30 -0.57
CA ASP A 425 -29.71 -21.96 0.15
C ASP A 425 -29.69 -21.65 1.66
N TRP A 426 -30.16 -20.46 2.00
CA TRP A 426 -30.25 -19.96 3.38
C TRP A 426 -31.11 -20.82 4.33
N ASP A 427 -31.91 -21.76 3.81
CA ASP A 427 -32.74 -22.66 4.62
C ASP A 427 -31.92 -23.83 5.20
N GLY A 428 -30.91 -24.29 4.46
CA GLY A 428 -30.07 -25.43 4.82
C GLY A 428 -28.67 -25.04 5.29
N HIS A 429 -28.22 -23.85 4.90
CA HIS A 429 -26.83 -23.43 4.99
C HIS A 429 -26.69 -22.05 5.62
N CYS A 430 -25.48 -21.75 6.11
CA CYS A 430 -25.13 -20.42 6.60
C CYS A 430 -23.74 -20.02 6.15
N ILE A 431 -23.51 -18.71 6.07
CA ILE A 431 -22.20 -18.15 5.79
C ILE A 431 -21.61 -17.62 7.10
N TYR A 432 -20.35 -17.92 7.34
CA TYR A 432 -19.52 -17.28 8.35
C TYR A 432 -18.56 -16.31 7.68
N ILE A 433 -18.29 -15.18 8.31
CA ILE A 433 -17.46 -14.10 7.80
C ILE A 433 -16.49 -13.70 8.89
N ARG A 434 -15.23 -13.51 8.55
CA ARG A 434 -14.24 -12.90 9.45
C ARG A 434 -13.49 -11.82 8.71
N MET A 435 -12.96 -10.86 9.45
CA MET A 435 -12.27 -9.71 8.88
C MET A 435 -10.94 -9.46 9.58
N ARG A 436 -10.01 -8.85 8.86
CA ARG A 436 -8.79 -8.28 9.43
C ARG A 436 -8.38 -7.03 8.66
N TYR A 437 -7.50 -6.23 9.24
CA TYR A 437 -6.86 -5.14 8.53
C TYR A 437 -5.52 -5.58 7.95
N ILE A 438 -5.22 -5.07 6.76
CA ILE A 438 -3.98 -5.27 6.04
C ILE A 438 -3.34 -3.90 5.85
N VAL A 439 -2.16 -3.70 6.42
CA VAL A 439 -1.36 -2.48 6.20
C VAL A 439 -0.31 -2.77 5.14
N ARG A 440 -0.45 -2.15 3.97
CA ARG A 440 0.52 -2.20 2.88
C ARG A 440 1.50 -1.05 3.03
N TYR A 441 2.78 -1.33 2.93
CA TYR A 441 3.80 -0.28 3.02
C TYR A 441 4.95 -0.46 2.04
N SER A 442 5.57 0.66 1.67
CA SER A 442 6.84 0.67 0.94
C SER A 442 7.94 1.24 1.82
N LEU A 443 9.15 0.72 1.67
CA LEU A 443 10.37 1.27 2.29
C LEU A 443 11.20 2.10 1.28
N ALA A 444 10.77 2.17 0.02
CA ALA A 444 11.45 2.90 -1.03
C ALA A 444 10.52 3.81 -1.82
N GLN A 445 11.12 4.85 -2.38
CA GLN A 445 10.45 5.87 -3.17
C GLN A 445 9.79 5.35 -4.45
N ASP A 446 10.29 4.22 -4.97
CA ASP A 446 9.68 3.50 -6.09
C ASP A 446 9.00 2.22 -5.56
N PRO A 447 7.67 2.23 -5.35
CA PRO A 447 6.94 1.08 -4.83
C PRO A 447 6.93 -0.10 -5.81
N GLN A 448 7.07 0.16 -7.12
CA GLN A 448 7.08 -0.90 -8.14
C GLN A 448 8.40 -1.68 -8.11
N ALA A 449 9.50 -1.05 -7.68
CA ALA A 449 10.82 -1.66 -7.70
C ALA A 449 11.10 -2.66 -6.56
N LEU A 450 10.36 -2.58 -5.44
CA LEU A 450 10.57 -3.43 -4.26
C LEU A 450 9.35 -4.26 -3.86
N GLY A 451 8.18 -4.01 -4.43
CA GLY A 451 6.94 -4.64 -3.97
C GLY A 451 6.47 -4.05 -2.63
N ARG A 452 5.16 -4.10 -2.39
CA ARG A 452 4.56 -3.62 -1.14
C ARG A 452 4.66 -4.71 -0.08
N LEU A 453 5.19 -4.35 1.09
CA LEU A 453 5.20 -5.21 2.27
C LEU A 453 3.84 -5.15 2.97
N VAL A 454 3.53 -6.20 3.72
CA VAL A 454 2.25 -6.32 4.43
C VAL A 454 2.47 -6.58 5.92
N ILE A 455 1.70 -5.86 6.75
CA ILE A 455 1.46 -6.15 8.17
C ILE A 455 -0.03 -6.41 8.33
N ALA A 456 -0.42 -7.56 8.87
CA ALA A 456 -1.81 -7.88 9.12
C ALA A 456 -2.17 -7.73 10.60
N SER A 457 -3.42 -7.35 10.89
CA SER A 457 -4.00 -7.55 12.22
C SER A 457 -4.33 -9.03 12.45
N GLU A 458 -4.66 -9.38 13.69
CA GLU A 458 -5.37 -10.62 13.98
C GLU A 458 -6.73 -10.64 13.27
N TRP A 459 -7.30 -11.83 13.09
CA TRP A 459 -8.66 -12.02 12.61
C TRP A 459 -9.68 -11.61 13.67
N SER A 460 -10.81 -11.05 13.22
CA SER A 460 -12.00 -10.87 14.06
C SER A 460 -12.59 -12.22 14.47
N GLU A 461 -13.44 -12.20 15.50
CA GLU A 461 -14.35 -13.31 15.73
C GLU A 461 -15.26 -13.49 14.49
N PRO A 462 -15.53 -14.74 14.06
CA PRO A 462 -16.44 -15.01 12.96
C PRO A 462 -17.86 -14.48 13.22
N ALA A 463 -18.33 -13.61 12.35
CA ALA A 463 -19.73 -13.22 12.24
C ALA A 463 -20.49 -14.26 11.41
N LYS A 464 -21.56 -14.81 11.98
CA LYS A 464 -22.50 -15.63 11.20
C LYS A 464 -23.49 -14.71 10.51
N VAL A 465 -23.71 -14.90 9.21
CA VAL A 465 -24.78 -14.20 8.47
C VAL A 465 -26.10 -14.58 9.10
N ASN A 466 -26.75 -13.59 9.71
CA ASN A 466 -27.95 -13.83 10.49
C ASN A 466 -29.19 -13.92 9.59
N THR A 467 -29.90 -15.05 9.63
CA THR A 467 -31.26 -15.19 9.07
C THR A 467 -32.35 -14.92 10.12
N GLU A 468 -31.97 -14.75 11.40
CA GLU A 468 -32.90 -14.32 12.44
C GLU A 468 -33.36 -12.88 12.19
N ALA A 469 -34.54 -12.56 12.72
CA ALA A 469 -35.13 -11.25 12.57
C ALA A 469 -34.18 -10.15 13.06
N PHE A 470 -34.09 -9.08 12.27
CA PHE A 470 -33.35 -7.87 12.61
C PHE A 470 -33.68 -7.39 14.02
N GLN A 471 -32.64 -6.96 14.74
CA GLN A 471 -32.75 -6.40 16.08
C GLN A 471 -32.53 -4.89 16.01
N PRO A 472 -33.61 -4.08 15.98
CA PRO A 472 -33.49 -2.64 15.90
C PRO A 472 -32.74 -2.08 17.10
N MET A 473 -32.06 -0.95 16.87
CA MET A 473 -31.51 -0.14 17.95
C MET A 473 -32.63 0.35 18.86
N THR A 474 -32.37 0.27 20.15
CA THR A 474 -33.22 0.83 21.19
C THR A 474 -32.65 2.15 21.68
N LYS A 475 -33.50 2.97 22.31
CA LYS A 475 -33.05 4.24 22.89
C LYS A 475 -32.01 4.03 23.99
N GLU A 476 -32.12 2.92 24.73
CA GLU A 476 -31.23 2.57 25.84
C GLU A 476 -29.81 2.24 25.38
N GLU A 477 -29.65 1.73 24.15
CA GLU A 477 -28.34 1.48 23.53
C GLU A 477 -27.68 2.77 23.02
N LEU A 478 -28.49 3.77 22.68
CA LEU A 478 -28.02 5.03 22.09
C LEU A 478 -27.70 6.07 23.17
N THR A 479 -26.54 5.91 23.82
CA THR A 479 -26.05 6.86 24.83
C THR A 479 -25.82 8.25 24.26
N ALA A 480 -26.02 9.31 25.05
CA ALA A 480 -25.76 10.67 24.62
C ALA A 480 -24.30 10.87 24.17
N PRO A 481 -24.01 11.64 23.09
CA PRO A 481 -22.65 11.87 22.63
C PRO A 481 -21.76 12.53 23.68
N GLU A 482 -20.51 12.08 23.73
CA GLU A 482 -19.45 12.67 24.54
C GLU A 482 -18.60 13.59 23.66
N ILE A 483 -19.07 14.83 23.49
CA ILE A 483 -18.30 15.88 22.82
C ILE A 483 -17.40 16.63 23.80
N SER A 484 -16.26 17.13 23.33
CA SER A 484 -15.30 17.93 24.13
C SER A 484 -14.42 18.83 23.26
N ALA A 485 -13.49 19.56 23.89
CA ALA A 485 -12.45 20.36 23.22
C ALA A 485 -12.94 21.29 22.09
N LEU A 486 -14.03 22.02 22.33
CA LEU A 486 -14.54 22.98 21.33
C LEU A 486 -13.52 24.07 21.05
N ARG A 487 -13.24 24.30 19.76
CA ARG A 487 -12.34 25.36 19.28
C ARG A 487 -12.80 25.90 17.94
N MET A 488 -12.51 27.17 17.67
CA MET A 488 -12.58 27.69 16.30
C MET A 488 -11.45 27.05 15.46
N THR A 489 -11.72 26.76 14.20
CA THR A 489 -10.68 26.45 13.22
C THR A 489 -10.28 27.72 12.47
N ASP A 490 -9.20 27.64 11.69
CA ASP A 490 -8.82 28.71 10.76
C ASP A 490 -9.56 28.58 9.41
N GLU A 491 -10.47 27.62 9.29
CA GLU A 491 -11.27 27.36 8.10
C GLU A 491 -12.58 28.15 8.07
N ASP A 492 -13.02 28.47 6.86
CA ASP A 492 -14.33 29.05 6.59
C ASP A 492 -15.09 28.17 5.57
N PHE A 493 -16.40 28.04 5.78
CA PHE A 493 -17.32 27.41 4.83
C PHE A 493 -18.30 28.47 4.30
N ASN A 494 -18.19 28.79 3.01
CA ASN A 494 -18.97 29.87 2.38
C ASN A 494 -18.86 31.23 3.11
N ASP A 495 -17.66 31.62 3.52
CA ASP A 495 -17.38 32.83 4.33
C ASP A 495 -17.94 32.80 5.77
N TYR A 496 -18.40 31.62 6.24
CA TYR A 496 -18.84 31.43 7.62
C TYR A 496 -17.81 30.62 8.42
N PRO A 497 -17.58 30.98 9.69
CA PRO A 497 -16.59 30.30 10.50
C PRO A 497 -16.94 28.83 10.73
N VAL A 498 -15.91 27.98 10.71
CA VAL A 498 -15.98 26.58 11.12
C VAL A 498 -15.41 26.44 12.54
N PHE A 499 -16.04 25.59 13.34
CA PHE A 499 -15.49 25.18 14.63
C PHE A 499 -15.34 23.66 14.66
N ALA A 500 -14.45 23.17 15.50
CA ALA A 500 -14.18 21.77 15.71
C ALA A 500 -14.53 21.35 17.14
N CYS A 501 -14.91 20.09 17.32
CA CYS A 501 -15.02 19.43 18.61
C CYS A 501 -14.50 17.99 18.54
N MET A 502 -14.06 17.45 19.66
CA MET A 502 -13.67 16.04 19.76
C MET A 502 -14.89 15.19 20.11
N LEU A 503 -15.15 14.14 19.34
CA LEU A 503 -16.16 13.11 19.62
C LEU A 503 -15.50 11.84 20.15
N ASN A 504 -15.92 11.40 21.33
CA ASN A 504 -15.61 10.07 21.83
C ASN A 504 -16.78 9.12 21.54
N VAL A 505 -16.50 7.98 20.90
CA VAL A 505 -17.51 6.97 20.55
C VAL A 505 -17.33 5.74 21.44
N PRO A 506 -18.24 5.47 22.39
CA PRO A 506 -18.13 4.29 23.25
C PRO A 506 -18.15 2.99 22.46
N GLU A 507 -17.38 1.99 22.90
CA GLU A 507 -17.31 0.66 22.28
C GLU A 507 -18.69 0.00 22.16
N LYS A 508 -19.48 0.03 23.24
CA LYS A 508 -20.87 -0.49 23.25
C LYS A 508 -21.78 0.17 22.22
N LEU A 509 -21.57 1.46 21.95
CA LEU A 509 -22.33 2.16 20.92
C LEU A 509 -21.89 1.69 19.53
N SER A 510 -20.59 1.51 19.32
CA SER A 510 -20.05 1.00 18.05
C SER A 510 -20.62 -0.38 17.73
N GLU A 511 -20.71 -1.28 18.72
CA GLU A 511 -21.34 -2.60 18.61
C GLU A 511 -22.82 -2.52 18.16
N ALA A 512 -23.60 -1.61 18.77
CA ALA A 512 -24.99 -1.41 18.38
C ALA A 512 -25.11 -0.81 16.97
N ILE A 513 -24.22 0.11 16.59
CA ILE A 513 -24.21 0.71 15.25
C ILE A 513 -23.83 -0.32 14.20
N THR A 514 -22.80 -1.15 14.42
CA THR A 514 -22.41 -2.22 13.48
C THR A 514 -23.55 -3.19 13.22
N ARG A 515 -24.33 -3.54 14.25
CA ARG A 515 -25.50 -4.41 14.10
C ARG A 515 -26.58 -3.79 13.20
N VAL A 516 -26.84 -2.49 13.35
CA VAL A 516 -27.82 -1.77 12.52
C VAL A 516 -27.30 -1.53 11.11
N ALA A 517 -26.02 -1.18 10.97
CA ALA A 517 -25.39 -0.91 9.68
C ALA A 517 -25.29 -2.16 8.80
N ALA A 518 -25.18 -3.36 9.40
CA ALA A 518 -25.26 -4.60 8.67
C ALA A 518 -26.65 -4.84 8.06
N ASP A 519 -27.73 -4.26 8.62
CA ASP A 519 -29.10 -4.44 8.14
C ASP A 519 -29.51 -3.32 7.16
N TYR A 520 -28.82 -3.27 6.03
CA TYR A 520 -28.87 -2.11 5.13
C TYR A 520 -30.17 -1.97 4.32
N GLU A 521 -31.11 -2.92 4.39
CA GLU A 521 -32.29 -2.93 3.52
C GLU A 521 -33.04 -1.58 3.49
N TYR A 522 -32.99 -0.82 4.59
CA TYR A 522 -33.60 0.52 4.71
C TYR A 522 -32.69 1.61 5.29
N GLY A 523 -31.36 1.47 5.20
CA GLY A 523 -30.46 2.56 5.59
C GLY A 523 -30.28 2.70 7.10
N GLY A 524 -30.00 1.59 7.77
CA GLY A 524 -29.47 1.55 9.12
C GLY A 524 -28.23 2.44 9.26
N GLN A 525 -28.43 3.72 9.56
CA GLN A 525 -27.37 4.73 9.59
C GLN A 525 -27.46 5.50 10.89
N THR A 526 -26.37 5.50 11.65
CA THR A 526 -26.27 6.35 12.83
C THR A 526 -25.40 7.56 12.50
N VAL A 527 -25.97 8.75 12.64
CA VAL A 527 -25.30 10.03 12.39
C VAL A 527 -25.27 10.88 13.65
N LEU A 528 -24.33 11.82 13.71
CA LEU A 528 -24.25 12.86 14.71
C LEU A 528 -25.06 14.09 14.25
N GLN A 529 -26.07 14.46 15.01
CA GLN A 529 -26.74 15.76 14.85
C GLN A 529 -26.20 16.74 15.88
N LEU A 530 -25.77 17.91 15.40
CA LEU A 530 -25.26 18.97 16.25
C LEU A 530 -26.09 20.25 16.11
N GLN A 531 -26.39 20.88 17.25
CA GLN A 531 -27.14 22.13 17.32
C GLN A 531 -26.34 23.17 18.10
N ALA A 532 -26.47 24.43 17.69
CA ALA A 532 -25.96 25.58 18.42
C ALA A 532 -27.00 26.67 18.63
N ARG A 533 -26.70 27.57 19.56
CA ARG A 533 -27.41 28.84 19.74
C ARG A 533 -26.50 29.89 20.35
N VAL A 534 -26.84 31.15 20.13
CA VAL A 534 -26.23 32.24 20.90
C VAL A 534 -26.72 32.15 22.35
N LYS A 535 -25.81 32.17 23.33
CA LYS A 535 -26.15 31.99 24.75
C LYS A 535 -27.26 32.94 25.20
N GLY A 536 -28.32 32.39 25.79
CA GLY A 536 -29.50 33.14 26.22
C GLY A 536 -30.61 33.27 25.18
N GLN A 537 -30.38 32.84 23.92
CA GLN A 537 -31.47 32.61 22.98
C GLN A 537 -32.19 31.29 23.29
N GLU A 538 -33.48 31.21 22.97
CA GLU A 538 -34.27 29.99 23.23
C GLU A 538 -34.12 28.96 22.10
N ASN A 539 -34.00 29.42 20.86
CA ASN A 539 -34.02 28.57 19.68
C ASN A 539 -32.65 27.92 19.43
N TRP A 540 -32.66 26.60 19.28
CA TRP A 540 -31.51 25.82 18.81
C TRP A 540 -31.55 25.72 17.29
N VAL A 541 -30.39 25.86 16.66
CA VAL A 541 -30.22 25.80 15.21
C VAL A 541 -29.31 24.63 14.90
N GLU A 542 -29.76 23.75 14.02
CA GLU A 542 -28.97 22.63 13.51
C GLU A 542 -27.86 23.14 12.61
N LEU A 543 -26.66 22.57 12.77
CA LEU A 543 -25.47 22.97 12.04
C LEU A 543 -25.16 21.99 10.90
N GLN A 544 -24.46 22.49 9.89
CA GLN A 544 -23.92 21.69 8.80
C GLN A 544 -22.46 21.33 9.12
N GLY A 545 -22.05 20.09 8.86
CA GLY A 545 -20.67 19.64 9.08
C GLY A 545 -20.53 18.12 9.01
N ASP A 546 -19.53 17.60 9.72
CA ASP A 546 -19.29 16.18 9.88
C ASP A 546 -20.48 15.50 10.57
N ILE A 547 -21.17 14.62 9.87
CA ILE A 547 -22.31 13.85 10.42
C ILE A 547 -21.97 12.38 10.66
N TRP A 548 -20.97 11.84 9.97
CA TRP A 548 -20.59 10.44 10.09
C TRP A 548 -19.78 10.21 11.36
N ILE A 549 -20.13 9.14 12.09
CA ILE A 549 -19.57 8.90 13.43
C ILE A 549 -18.12 8.42 13.28
N LYS A 550 -17.17 9.25 13.74
CA LYS A 550 -15.75 8.91 13.91
C LYS A 550 -15.30 9.28 15.31
N THR A 551 -14.34 8.55 15.86
CA THR A 551 -13.62 9.01 17.05
C THR A 551 -12.56 10.00 16.59
N GLY A 552 -12.53 11.17 17.20
CA GLY A 552 -11.60 12.24 16.81
C GLY A 552 -12.28 13.58 16.60
N GLU A 553 -11.65 14.42 15.79
CA GLU A 553 -12.11 15.77 15.54
C GLU A 553 -13.27 15.80 14.51
N MET A 554 -14.32 16.52 14.86
CA MET A 554 -15.52 16.76 14.05
C MET A 554 -15.64 18.25 13.74
N LYS A 555 -15.81 18.63 12.47
CA LYS A 555 -15.88 20.04 12.02
C LYS A 555 -17.29 20.45 11.63
N PHE A 556 -17.72 21.64 12.04
CA PHE A 556 -19.06 22.19 11.78
C PHE A 556 -19.04 23.68 11.44
N ALA A 557 -19.75 24.05 10.37
CA ALA A 557 -19.94 25.42 9.95
C ALA A 557 -21.03 26.12 10.77
N LEU A 558 -20.79 27.38 11.15
CA LEU A 558 -21.76 28.22 11.84
C LEU A 558 -22.78 28.91 10.90
N LEU A 559 -22.74 28.61 9.59
CA LEU A 559 -23.61 29.18 8.55
C LEU A 559 -25.07 29.30 9.01
N ASN A 560 -25.71 28.17 9.37
CA ASN A 560 -27.12 28.14 9.74
C ASN A 560 -27.41 29.01 10.98
N LEU A 561 -26.49 29.05 11.94
CA LEU A 561 -26.65 29.88 13.14
C LEU A 561 -26.59 31.37 12.79
N TYR A 562 -25.69 31.78 11.91
CA TYR A 562 -25.57 33.17 11.46
C TYR A 562 -26.76 33.62 10.61
N GLU A 563 -27.34 32.73 9.80
CA GLU A 563 -28.53 33.02 9.02
C GLU A 563 -29.78 33.13 9.90
N ALA A 564 -29.91 32.26 10.90
CA ALA A 564 -31.07 32.21 11.79
C ALA A 564 -31.02 33.24 12.92
N GLN A 565 -29.83 33.62 13.39
CA GLN A 565 -29.62 34.45 14.57
C GLN A 565 -28.58 35.53 14.31
N GLN A 566 -28.81 36.72 14.85
CA GLN A 566 -27.76 37.72 14.94
C GLN A 566 -26.74 37.25 15.97
N VAL A 567 -25.60 36.71 15.52
CA VAL A 567 -24.49 36.26 16.38
C VAL A 567 -23.60 37.47 16.71
N PRO A 568 -23.72 38.08 17.91
CA PRO A 568 -22.90 39.23 18.27
C PRO A 568 -21.45 38.76 18.46
N VAL A 569 -20.51 39.63 18.14
CA VAL A 569 -19.09 39.35 18.40
C VAL A 569 -18.88 39.16 19.90
N ASN A 570 -18.02 38.22 20.27
CA ASN A 570 -17.71 37.84 21.65
C ASN A 570 -18.90 37.33 22.47
N MET A 571 -20.03 37.01 21.83
CA MET A 571 -21.10 36.34 22.54
C MET A 571 -20.82 34.83 22.58
N PRO A 572 -20.95 34.18 23.74
CA PRO A 572 -20.77 32.75 23.80
C PRO A 572 -21.81 32.01 22.97
N ILE A 573 -21.36 30.97 22.29
CA ILE A 573 -22.17 30.03 21.53
C ILE A 573 -22.27 28.76 22.37
N GLU A 574 -23.49 28.32 22.62
CA GLU A 574 -23.79 27.05 23.27
C GLU A 574 -24.01 25.98 22.21
N VAL A 575 -23.44 24.80 22.42
CA VAL A 575 -23.51 23.65 21.52
C VAL A 575 -23.97 22.41 22.26
N ARG A 576 -24.76 21.58 21.58
CA ARG A 576 -25.13 20.23 22.02
C ARG A 576 -25.21 19.29 20.83
N ALA A 577 -24.99 18.01 21.06
CA ALA A 577 -25.09 16.98 20.03
C ALA A 577 -25.98 15.82 20.48
N ARG A 578 -26.55 15.07 19.54
CA ARG A 578 -27.22 13.79 19.78
C ARG A 578 -26.96 12.85 18.61
N TYR A 579 -27.06 11.55 18.85
CA TYR A 579 -27.10 10.58 17.77
C TYR A 579 -28.54 10.44 17.24
N ILE A 580 -28.64 10.19 15.93
CA ILE A 580 -29.86 9.78 15.25
C ILE A 580 -29.53 8.48 14.55
N THR A 581 -30.31 7.43 14.81
CA THR A 581 -30.25 6.19 14.05
C THR A 581 -31.48 6.10 13.18
N TYR A 582 -31.27 6.19 11.87
CA TYR A 582 -32.26 5.88 10.86
C TYR A 582 -32.38 4.36 10.76
N GLN A 583 -33.60 3.85 10.79
CA GLN A 583 -33.94 2.43 10.70
C GLN A 583 -35.10 2.27 9.74
N SER A 584 -35.50 1.03 9.43
CA SER A 584 -36.67 0.81 8.58
C SER A 584 -37.93 1.48 9.14
N ASP A 585 -38.86 1.82 8.25
CA ASP A 585 -40.13 2.50 8.57
C ASP A 585 -40.93 1.77 9.67
N ASP A 586 -40.75 0.45 9.79
CA ASP A 586 -41.42 -0.39 10.78
C ASP A 586 -40.89 -0.17 12.22
N PHE A 587 -39.65 0.28 12.37
CA PHE A 587 -39.02 0.53 13.68
C PHE A 587 -38.96 2.01 14.03
N GLY A 588 -38.87 2.87 13.01
CA GLY A 588 -38.74 4.32 13.16
C GLY A 588 -37.38 4.77 13.69
N ASP A 589 -37.12 6.06 13.52
CA ASP A 589 -35.87 6.68 13.95
C ASP A 589 -35.72 6.67 15.48
N VAL A 590 -34.49 6.40 15.94
CA VAL A 590 -34.13 6.45 17.36
C VAL A 590 -33.18 7.60 17.62
N TYR A 591 -33.44 8.32 18.72
CA TYR A 591 -32.70 9.52 19.09
C TYR A 591 -32.08 9.34 20.47
N SER A 592 -30.79 9.64 20.58
CA SER A 592 -30.14 9.69 21.89
C SER A 592 -30.69 10.87 22.69
N ASP A 593 -30.41 10.86 24.00
CA ASP A 593 -30.48 12.11 24.75
C ASP A 593 -29.40 13.09 24.26
N TRP A 594 -29.60 14.39 24.48
CA TRP A 594 -28.61 15.40 24.14
C TRP A 594 -27.36 15.28 25.02
N SER A 595 -26.20 15.56 24.44
CA SER A 595 -24.94 15.73 25.16
C SER A 595 -25.05 16.83 26.22
N LYS A 596 -24.02 16.92 27.07
CA LYS A 596 -23.82 18.13 27.87
C LYS A 596 -23.70 19.34 26.94
N ILE A 597 -24.29 20.46 27.36
CA ILE A 597 -24.12 21.74 26.67
C ILE A 597 -22.69 22.20 26.90
N LEU A 598 -21.98 22.47 25.82
CA LEU A 598 -20.67 23.08 25.83
C LEU A 598 -20.77 24.51 25.32
N GLU A 599 -19.83 25.36 25.74
CA GLU A 599 -19.82 26.78 25.43
C GLU A 599 -18.43 27.14 24.90
N PHE A 600 -18.41 27.87 23.79
CA PHE A 600 -17.20 28.50 23.27
C PHE A 600 -17.50 29.93 22.86
N ILE A 601 -16.48 30.77 22.81
CA ILE A 601 -16.62 32.16 22.41
C ILE A 601 -15.95 32.29 21.05
N LYS A 602 -16.66 32.87 20.06
CA LYS A 602 -15.99 33.30 18.83
C LYS A 602 -15.12 34.50 19.16
N ILE A 603 -13.81 34.28 19.16
CA ILE A 603 -12.82 35.31 19.40
C ILE A 603 -12.43 35.91 18.06
N MET A 604 -12.65 37.21 17.89
CA MET A 604 -12.22 37.94 16.70
C MET A 604 -10.75 38.32 16.88
N LYS A 605 -9.83 37.67 16.15
CA LYS A 605 -8.40 38.04 16.17
C LYS A 605 -8.23 39.54 15.87
N GLY A 606 -7.52 40.23 16.75
CA GLY A 606 -7.32 41.68 16.69
C GLY A 606 -8.34 42.52 17.44
N ASP A 607 -9.44 41.95 17.94
CA ASP A 607 -10.39 42.60 18.85
C ASP A 607 -9.89 42.52 20.30
N VAL A 608 -8.77 43.20 20.55
CA VAL A 608 -8.01 43.13 21.80
C VAL A 608 -8.83 43.59 23.00
N ASN A 609 -9.77 44.52 22.78
CA ASN A 609 -10.63 45.04 23.84
C ASN A 609 -11.99 44.32 23.97
N GLY A 610 -12.31 43.41 23.04
CA GLY A 610 -13.55 42.63 23.03
C GLY A 610 -14.80 43.43 22.68
N ASP A 611 -14.69 44.57 21.99
CA ASP A 611 -15.82 45.43 21.61
C ASP A 611 -16.49 45.04 20.29
N GLY A 612 -15.96 44.02 19.63
CA GLY A 612 -16.45 43.45 18.39
C GLY A 612 -15.98 44.17 17.14
N LYS A 613 -14.98 45.06 17.23
CA LYS A 613 -14.46 45.83 16.10
C LYS A 613 -12.95 45.92 16.15
N ILE A 614 -12.27 45.42 15.13
CA ILE A 614 -10.82 45.59 14.98
C ILE A 614 -10.51 47.01 14.53
N ASN A 615 -9.92 47.83 15.40
CA ASN A 615 -9.58 49.22 15.09
C ASN A 615 -8.40 49.76 15.91
N MET A 616 -8.10 51.05 15.76
CA MET A 616 -6.96 51.70 16.45
C MET A 616 -7.07 51.67 17.99
N LYS A 617 -8.25 51.44 18.56
CA LYS A 617 -8.41 51.24 20.00
C LYS A 617 -7.76 49.92 20.44
N ASP A 618 -7.94 48.85 19.68
CA ASP A 618 -7.35 47.54 19.97
C ASP A 618 -5.83 47.61 19.96
N LEU A 619 -5.28 48.29 18.95
CA LEU A 619 -3.85 48.55 18.88
C LEU A 619 -3.34 49.32 20.09
N ALA A 620 -4.06 50.36 20.51
CA ALA A 620 -3.68 51.15 21.67
C ALA A 620 -3.74 50.32 22.97
N GLU A 621 -4.77 49.50 23.15
CA GLU A 621 -4.89 48.60 24.31
C GLU A 621 -3.80 47.53 24.29
N LEU A 622 -3.48 46.94 23.13
CA LEU A 622 -2.40 45.95 23.01
C LEU A 622 -1.04 46.56 23.37
N GLN A 623 -0.75 47.77 22.88
CA GLN A 623 0.47 48.50 23.21
C GLN A 623 0.57 48.81 24.70
N ARG A 624 -0.53 49.20 25.35
CA ARG A 624 -0.56 49.44 26.81
C ARG A 624 -0.26 48.16 27.58
N TYR A 625 -0.83 47.04 27.14
CA TYR A 625 -0.63 45.75 27.78
C TYR A 625 0.83 45.31 27.69
N VAL A 626 1.42 45.34 26.48
CA VAL A 626 2.82 44.97 26.23
C VAL A 626 3.80 45.86 27.01
N ASN A 627 3.46 47.13 27.25
CA ASN A 627 4.27 48.05 28.06
C ASN A 627 4.02 47.91 29.58
N GLY A 628 3.16 46.98 30.01
CA GLY A 628 2.89 46.71 31.42
C GLY A 628 2.03 47.75 32.13
N TRP A 629 1.17 48.49 31.40
CA TRP A 629 0.35 49.57 31.98
C TRP A 629 -0.92 49.08 32.68
N GLY A 630 -1.16 47.75 32.75
CA GLY A 630 -2.17 47.13 33.61
C GLY A 630 -3.61 47.20 33.09
N ASN A 631 -3.82 47.40 31.79
CA ASN A 631 -5.13 47.25 31.16
C ASN A 631 -5.45 45.77 30.90
N THR A 632 -6.75 45.44 30.92
CA THR A 632 -7.25 44.08 30.60
C THR A 632 -7.41 43.95 29.10
N ILE A 633 -6.97 42.82 28.53
CA ILE A 633 -7.13 42.49 27.11
C ILE A 633 -7.76 41.10 26.98
N VAL A 634 -8.35 40.81 25.81
CA VAL A 634 -8.72 39.46 25.40
C VAL A 634 -7.48 38.78 24.84
N PHE A 635 -6.84 37.94 25.67
CA PHE A 635 -5.52 37.34 25.35
C PHE A 635 -5.53 36.61 24.00
N ASP A 636 -6.51 35.74 23.76
CA ASP A 636 -6.57 34.95 22.53
C ASP A 636 -6.84 35.81 21.28
N ALA A 637 -7.51 36.96 21.43
CA ALA A 637 -7.68 37.93 20.35
C ALA A 637 -6.39 38.72 20.08
N ALA A 638 -5.56 38.90 21.12
CA ALA A 638 -4.34 39.68 21.09
C ALA A 638 -3.12 38.89 20.59
N ASP A 639 -3.08 37.57 20.79
CA ASP A 639 -2.00 36.68 20.33
C ASP A 639 -2.15 36.41 18.83
N LEU A 640 -1.70 37.35 18.01
CA LEU A 640 -1.96 37.36 16.56
C LEU A 640 -1.03 36.44 15.79
N ASP A 641 0.06 35.97 16.41
CA ASP A 641 0.98 34.98 15.84
C ASP A 641 0.84 33.59 16.47
N ASN A 642 -0.17 33.37 17.31
CA ASN A 642 -0.45 32.11 18.03
C ASN A 642 0.79 31.57 18.78
N SER A 643 1.68 32.45 19.25
CA SER A 643 2.93 32.06 19.92
C SER A 643 2.73 31.67 21.38
N GLY A 644 1.52 31.88 21.92
CA GLY A 644 1.21 31.73 23.34
C GLY A 644 1.75 32.87 24.20
N ALA A 645 2.25 33.96 23.60
CA ALA A 645 2.87 35.07 24.32
C ALA A 645 2.61 36.43 23.66
N ILE A 646 1.91 37.34 24.37
CA ILE A 646 1.64 38.69 23.88
C ILE A 646 2.89 39.58 23.95
N ASN A 647 3.37 40.03 22.79
CA ASN A 647 4.58 40.82 22.67
C ASN A 647 4.51 41.86 21.52
N MET A 648 5.65 42.49 21.20
CA MET A 648 5.69 43.53 20.15
C MET A 648 5.44 43.00 18.74
N ARG A 649 5.56 41.68 18.50
CA ARG A 649 5.20 41.04 17.23
C ARG A 649 3.70 41.14 16.99
N ASP A 650 2.88 40.88 18.02
CA ASP A 650 1.43 41.02 17.97
C ASP A 650 1.00 42.46 17.69
N VAL A 651 1.65 43.43 18.34
CA VAL A 651 1.41 44.86 18.07
C VAL A 651 1.65 45.19 16.59
N ALA A 652 2.74 44.68 16.02
CA ALA A 652 3.06 44.89 14.62
C ALA A 652 2.07 44.17 13.68
N ALA A 653 1.66 42.95 14.03
CA ALA A 653 0.66 42.18 13.29
C ALA A 653 -0.70 42.90 13.30
N LEU A 654 -1.16 43.38 14.46
CA LEU A 654 -2.42 44.10 14.60
C LEU A 654 -2.43 45.39 13.80
N GLN A 655 -1.32 46.14 13.84
CA GLN A 655 -1.18 47.36 13.07
C GLN A 655 -1.28 47.09 11.56
N ARG A 656 -0.70 45.99 11.06
CA ARG A 656 -0.82 45.58 9.65
C ARG A 656 -2.25 45.19 9.32
N LEU A 657 -2.89 44.39 10.18
CA LEU A 657 -4.27 43.97 10.02
C LEU A 657 -5.20 45.19 9.90
N ILE A 658 -5.13 46.13 10.85
CA ILE A 658 -5.94 47.37 10.82
C ILE A 658 -5.71 48.17 9.52
N ASN A 659 -4.47 48.26 9.04
CA ASN A 659 -4.15 48.99 7.81
C ASN A 659 -4.64 48.28 6.53
N SER A 660 -4.91 46.98 6.59
CA SER A 660 -5.50 46.23 5.46
C SER A 660 -7.02 46.30 5.40
N LEU A 661 -7.68 46.74 6.48
CA LEU A 661 -9.14 46.87 6.49
C LEU A 661 -9.57 48.01 5.55
N PRO A 662 -10.64 47.82 4.74
CA PRO A 662 -11.18 48.88 3.90
C PRO A 662 -11.67 50.05 4.77
N VAL A 663 -11.29 51.26 4.35
CA VAL A 663 -11.60 52.54 5.04
C VAL A 663 -13.07 52.93 4.92
#